data_AF-A0A2G5VB90-F1
#
_entry.id   AF-A0A2G5VB90-F1
#
_cell.length_a   1.000
_cell.length_b   1.000
_cell.length_c   1.000
_cell.angle_alpha   90.00
_cell.angle_beta   90.00
_cell.angle_gamma   90.00
#
_symmetry.space_group_name_H-M   'P 1'
#
loop_
_entity.id
_entity.type
_entity.pdbx_description
1 polymer ?
#
loop_
_entity_poly.entity_id
_entity_poly.type
_entity_poly.pdbx_seq_one_letter_code
_entity_poly.pdbx_strand_id
1 'polypeptide(L)'
;MGYSKDDLQVMAVKQFNHTLFANRPVIKVKVLAFHAIQDYRIPVGLKIKTTELAVRRTEIASIATILEGDVNRFRVLSGRNAENWWQHRLVQNAKELITEGSPSAEKSCLMLRTFGNKIIRFNNTLKRMRTEKNCELIESWMSVKREVGSELWFALRFKNCSENVLEMMQTRMEVISIDERCVRILGEKGTQVEVCVDKTSHVRWGKPETMKNQPVLYDSLKSILHHMDANLRINMSTQIPSIRATERAVPLKMKCLSFSDTSVKINDVCYELSVYRDYPNGDVLPAGNDFDRFGFEIPFDPSPTLPGDVSLRNRNGQVVRTDTDELEEHYQTQLARCKIILQFLAQQKPGVTLQRKDVWIPWMSDYVGITEKRLQYISNDAREKLKPFLRRRHNLPRPFFCYIQLSIMKDGEAKSFQRLAYTRKLYEAVKQFNHILFAKRPAIRVIKPVFLDNHVYRIPVGFKMSANELTVRESQVASIATMIEDVNRLRVSEGGNTENWWQHRFVKNAKELITKGSPSVEESCLMLRTFRCRIIRFHNLRTLTSEQYCELIESWMSVKREVGSELWIALDQKKRRKNVSKMMQTRMEIIRRDDRNGTQVEASMANRLKDRWQNRLEVFPKDERSFKLRGKNGTQIEICGEVCENETMRHCLKVKIIGN
;
A
#
# COMPACT_ATOMS: atom_id res chain seq x y z
N MET A 1 -54.16 -54.40 52.72
CA MET A 1 -54.57 -53.27 51.86
C MET A 1 -53.96 -53.50 50.49
N GLY A 2 -54.78 -53.92 49.51
CA GLY A 2 -54.31 -54.28 48.17
C GLY A 2 -54.18 -53.03 47.30
N TYR A 3 -53.02 -52.88 46.66
CA TYR A 3 -52.78 -51.84 45.66
C TYR A 3 -53.71 -52.05 44.45
N SER A 4 -54.24 -50.97 43.88
CA SER A 4 -55.03 -51.03 42.64
C SER A 4 -54.15 -51.51 41.47
N LYS A 5 -54.76 -51.99 40.38
CA LYS A 5 -54.02 -52.43 39.18
C LYS A 5 -53.12 -51.32 38.62
N ASP A 6 -53.54 -50.07 38.74
CA ASP A 6 -52.78 -48.89 38.30
C ASP A 6 -51.59 -48.62 39.24
N ASP A 7 -51.75 -48.79 40.55
CA ASP A 7 -50.65 -48.66 41.52
C ASP A 7 -49.54 -49.71 41.28
N LEU A 8 -49.93 -50.95 40.96
CA LEU A 8 -48.99 -52.02 40.62
C LEU A 8 -48.20 -51.70 39.34
N GLN A 9 -48.86 -51.13 38.32
CA GLN A 9 -48.18 -50.69 37.10
C GLN A 9 -47.21 -49.54 37.37
N VAL A 10 -47.60 -48.55 38.18
CA VAL A 10 -46.75 -47.42 38.55
C VAL A 10 -45.52 -47.89 39.33
N MET A 11 -45.70 -48.82 40.27
CA MET A 11 -44.59 -49.42 41.03
C MET A 11 -43.66 -50.23 40.13
N ALA A 12 -44.20 -51.00 39.18
CA ALA A 12 -43.41 -51.78 38.22
C ALA A 12 -42.56 -50.88 37.31
N VAL A 13 -43.13 -49.79 36.77
CA VAL A 13 -42.38 -48.83 35.92
C VAL A 13 -41.29 -48.13 36.71
N LYS A 14 -41.56 -47.72 37.95
CA LYS A 14 -40.56 -47.11 38.83
C LYS A 14 -39.41 -48.08 39.13
N GLN A 15 -39.72 -49.34 39.45
CA GLN A 15 -38.71 -50.37 39.70
C GLN A 15 -37.90 -50.69 38.44
N PHE A 16 -38.55 -50.81 37.29
CA PHE A 16 -37.90 -51.04 36.00
C PHE A 16 -36.91 -49.92 35.65
N ASN A 17 -37.32 -48.66 35.76
CA ASN A 17 -36.45 -47.52 35.54
C ASN A 17 -35.30 -47.45 36.55
N HIS A 18 -35.55 -47.82 37.82
CA HIS A 18 -34.50 -47.93 38.83
C HIS A 18 -33.47 -48.99 38.45
N THR A 19 -33.88 -50.20 38.07
CA THR A 19 -32.96 -51.25 37.62
C THR A 19 -32.17 -50.83 36.38
N LEU A 20 -32.80 -50.12 35.44
CA LEU A 20 -32.14 -49.70 34.21
C LEU A 20 -31.13 -48.57 34.42
N PHE A 21 -31.46 -47.56 35.23
CA PHE A 21 -30.73 -46.28 35.24
C PHE A 21 -30.13 -45.89 36.59
N ALA A 22 -30.51 -46.54 37.71
CA ALA A 22 -29.91 -46.24 39.01
C ALA A 22 -28.42 -46.61 39.04
N ASN A 23 -27.65 -45.84 39.82
CA ASN A 23 -26.20 -46.00 40.01
C ASN A 23 -25.36 -45.99 38.72
N ARG A 24 -25.92 -45.52 37.59
CA ARG A 24 -25.13 -45.33 36.38
C ARG A 24 -24.34 -44.02 36.46
N PRO A 25 -23.10 -44.00 35.91
CA PRO A 25 -22.44 -42.74 35.60
C PRO A 25 -23.27 -41.95 34.58
N VAL A 26 -22.91 -40.68 34.36
CA VAL A 26 -23.64 -39.77 33.46
C VAL A 26 -23.94 -40.43 32.12
N ILE A 27 -25.22 -40.49 31.78
CA ILE A 27 -25.68 -41.06 30.51
C ILE A 27 -25.53 -40.00 29.42
N LYS A 28 -24.77 -40.31 28.37
CA LYS A 28 -24.56 -39.40 27.23
C LYS A 28 -25.47 -39.82 26.08
N VAL A 29 -26.40 -38.94 25.69
CA VAL A 29 -27.29 -39.16 24.54
C VAL A 29 -27.26 -37.96 23.61
N LYS A 30 -27.26 -38.21 22.30
CA LYS A 30 -27.26 -37.11 21.32
C LYS A 30 -28.56 -36.30 21.35
N VAL A 31 -29.69 -37.01 21.40
CA VAL A 31 -31.04 -36.43 21.40
C VAL A 31 -31.83 -37.00 22.56
N LEU A 32 -32.43 -36.13 23.36
CA LEU A 32 -33.36 -36.49 24.44
C LEU A 32 -34.68 -35.77 24.20
N ALA A 33 -35.78 -36.51 24.11
CA ALA A 33 -37.08 -35.95 23.79
C ALA A 33 -38.20 -36.51 24.67
N PHE A 34 -39.03 -35.61 25.19
CA PHE A 34 -40.18 -35.92 26.04
C PHE A 34 -41.45 -35.42 25.33
N HIS A 35 -42.24 -36.35 24.77
CA HIS A 35 -43.39 -36.03 23.92
C HIS A 35 -44.76 -36.21 24.60
N ALA A 36 -44.83 -37.00 25.68
CA ALA A 36 -46.09 -37.35 26.36
C ALA A 36 -46.29 -36.53 27.64
N ILE A 37 -47.53 -36.18 27.96
CA ILE A 37 -47.86 -35.53 29.24
C ILE A 37 -48.04 -36.64 30.28
N GLN A 38 -46.98 -36.94 31.03
CA GLN A 38 -47.01 -37.97 32.08
C GLN A 38 -45.92 -37.74 33.12
N ASP A 39 -46.12 -38.27 34.32
CA ASP A 39 -45.09 -38.29 35.36
C ASP A 39 -43.99 -39.28 35.00
N TYR A 40 -42.80 -38.77 34.71
CA TYR A 40 -41.63 -39.60 34.47
C TYR A 40 -41.05 -40.10 35.80
N ARG A 41 -41.28 -41.38 36.11
CA ARG A 41 -40.75 -42.04 37.32
C ARG A 41 -39.27 -42.41 37.13
N ILE A 42 -38.41 -41.39 37.22
CA ILE A 42 -36.96 -41.48 37.01
C ILE A 42 -36.23 -41.72 38.36
N PRO A 43 -35.14 -42.50 38.39
CA PRO A 43 -34.38 -42.73 39.63
C PRO A 43 -33.72 -41.45 40.16
N VAL A 44 -33.67 -41.32 41.49
CA VAL A 44 -32.95 -40.23 42.15
C VAL A 44 -31.46 -40.32 41.80
N GLY A 45 -30.85 -39.17 41.48
CA GLY A 45 -29.44 -39.11 41.11
C GLY A 45 -29.14 -39.36 39.64
N LEU A 46 -30.15 -39.64 38.78
CA LEU A 46 -29.93 -39.76 37.35
C LEU A 46 -29.37 -38.45 36.76
N LYS A 47 -28.23 -38.56 36.06
CA LYS A 47 -27.62 -37.46 35.31
C LYS A 47 -27.49 -37.82 33.84
N ILE A 48 -28.00 -36.95 32.98
CA ILE A 48 -27.98 -37.10 31.53
C ILE A 48 -27.28 -35.89 30.92
N LYS A 49 -26.33 -36.15 30.01
CA LYS A 49 -25.70 -35.13 29.18
C LYS A 49 -26.21 -35.28 27.75
N THR A 50 -26.74 -34.19 27.19
CA THR A 50 -27.29 -34.21 25.84
C THR A 50 -26.96 -32.97 25.03
N THR A 51 -26.86 -33.13 23.72
CA THR A 51 -26.66 -32.02 22.78
C THR A 51 -27.96 -31.42 22.28
N GLU A 52 -29.02 -32.24 22.17
CA GLU A 52 -30.33 -31.83 21.67
C GLU A 52 -31.42 -32.26 22.64
N LEU A 53 -32.24 -31.30 23.11
CA LEU A 53 -33.31 -31.56 24.05
C LEU A 53 -34.65 -31.08 23.48
N ALA A 54 -35.70 -31.89 23.60
CA ALA A 54 -37.06 -31.50 23.28
C ALA A 54 -38.00 -31.77 24.46
N VAL A 55 -38.64 -30.72 25.00
CA VAL A 55 -39.55 -30.82 26.16
C VAL A 55 -40.69 -29.82 26.03
N ARG A 56 -41.81 -30.06 26.73
CA ARG A 56 -42.90 -29.08 26.82
C ARG A 56 -42.56 -27.97 27.82
N ARG A 57 -43.21 -26.81 27.66
CA ARG A 57 -43.00 -25.60 28.50
C ARG A 57 -43.08 -25.84 30.00
N THR A 58 -44.02 -26.68 30.43
CA THR A 58 -44.29 -26.98 31.86
C THR A 58 -43.26 -27.93 32.47
N GLU A 59 -42.50 -28.66 31.65
CA GLU A 59 -41.59 -29.72 32.10
C GLU A 59 -40.13 -29.27 32.17
N ILE A 60 -39.81 -28.07 31.66
CA ILE A 60 -38.44 -27.55 31.55
C ILE A 60 -37.71 -27.61 32.91
N ALA A 61 -38.34 -27.11 33.97
CA ALA A 61 -37.73 -27.07 35.30
C ALA A 61 -37.46 -28.48 35.85
N SER A 62 -38.43 -29.39 35.71
CA SER A 62 -38.30 -30.78 36.18
C SER A 62 -37.20 -31.53 35.44
N ILE A 63 -37.15 -31.42 34.10
CA ILE A 63 -36.12 -32.07 33.28
C ILE A 63 -34.73 -31.44 33.50
N ALA A 64 -34.65 -30.14 33.86
CA ALA A 64 -33.38 -29.50 34.16
C ALA A 64 -32.63 -30.12 35.35
N THR A 65 -33.35 -30.76 36.28
CA THR A 65 -32.76 -31.38 37.49
C THR A 65 -31.89 -32.61 37.18
N ILE A 66 -32.27 -33.35 36.11
CA ILE A 66 -31.58 -34.56 35.67
C ILE A 66 -30.50 -34.28 34.60
N LEU A 67 -30.39 -33.03 34.13
CA LEU A 67 -29.39 -32.67 33.11
C LEU A 67 -28.07 -32.24 33.73
N GLU A 68 -26.98 -32.72 33.15
CA GLU A 68 -25.64 -32.27 33.46
C GLU A 68 -25.18 -31.23 32.41
N GLY A 69 -25.24 -29.96 32.79
CA GLY A 69 -24.88 -28.81 31.96
C GLY A 69 -26.05 -28.19 31.19
N ASP A 70 -25.71 -27.43 30.14
CA ASP A 70 -26.65 -26.82 29.20
C ASP A 70 -26.67 -27.59 27.86
N VAL A 71 -27.67 -27.30 27.03
CA VAL A 71 -27.92 -27.99 25.76
C VAL A 71 -27.58 -27.09 24.58
N ASN A 72 -27.01 -27.66 23.51
CA ASN A 72 -26.62 -26.87 22.34
C ASN A 72 -27.86 -26.49 21.51
N ARG A 73 -28.76 -27.45 21.26
CA ARG A 73 -30.05 -27.24 20.60
C ARG A 73 -31.18 -27.55 21.55
N PHE A 74 -32.07 -26.58 21.77
CA PHE A 74 -33.23 -26.76 22.63
C PHE A 74 -34.53 -26.53 21.87
N ARG A 75 -35.42 -27.52 21.88
CA ARG A 75 -36.76 -27.45 21.29
C ARG A 75 -37.81 -27.41 22.39
N VAL A 76 -38.52 -26.30 22.46
CA VAL A 76 -39.65 -26.13 23.38
C VAL A 76 -40.94 -26.44 22.63
N LEU A 77 -41.54 -27.59 22.96
CA LEU A 77 -42.76 -28.10 22.35
C LEU A 77 -44.00 -27.32 22.83
N SER A 78 -45.04 -27.29 22.00
CA SER A 78 -46.32 -26.67 22.34
C SER A 78 -47.01 -27.37 23.51
N GLY A 79 -47.66 -26.61 24.39
CA GLY A 79 -48.31 -27.10 25.61
C GLY A 79 -49.02 -25.99 26.38
N ARG A 80 -49.54 -26.29 27.58
CA ARG A 80 -50.14 -25.27 28.46
C ARG A 80 -49.15 -24.13 28.71
N ASN A 81 -49.66 -22.92 28.85
CA ASN A 81 -48.84 -21.75 29.16
C ASN A 81 -48.21 -21.93 30.55
N ALA A 82 -46.89 -22.10 30.58
CA ALA A 82 -46.08 -21.90 31.78
C ALA A 82 -45.67 -20.42 31.82
N GLU A 83 -45.74 -19.78 32.98
CA GLU A 83 -45.22 -18.42 33.13
C GLU A 83 -43.69 -18.42 33.06
N ASN A 84 -43.12 -17.41 32.41
CA ASN A 84 -41.69 -17.10 32.39
C ASN A 84 -40.74 -18.23 31.95
N TRP A 85 -41.25 -19.28 31.28
CA TRP A 85 -40.43 -20.42 30.84
C TRP A 85 -39.23 -20.00 29.99
N TRP A 86 -39.35 -18.89 29.24
CA TRP A 86 -38.29 -18.34 28.40
C TRP A 86 -37.10 -17.79 29.19
N GLN A 87 -37.26 -17.46 30.48
CA GLN A 87 -36.17 -17.00 31.35
C GLN A 87 -35.35 -18.15 31.93
N HIS A 88 -35.78 -19.40 31.77
CA HIS A 88 -35.09 -20.55 32.32
C HIS A 88 -33.69 -20.73 31.70
N ARG A 89 -32.69 -21.13 32.50
CA ARG A 89 -31.28 -21.27 32.07
C ARG A 89 -31.10 -22.07 30.77
N LEU A 90 -31.82 -23.18 30.63
CA LEU A 90 -31.73 -24.05 29.45
C LEU A 90 -32.23 -23.35 28.18
N VAL A 91 -33.18 -22.43 28.31
CA VAL A 91 -33.65 -21.61 27.19
C VAL A 91 -32.61 -20.55 26.85
N GLN A 92 -32.12 -19.81 27.84
CA GLN A 92 -31.21 -18.69 27.62
C GLN A 92 -29.82 -19.13 27.12
N ASN A 93 -29.33 -20.27 27.59
CA ASN A 93 -27.96 -20.73 27.32
C ASN A 93 -27.83 -21.58 26.04
N ALA A 94 -28.96 -21.97 25.42
CA ALA A 94 -28.90 -22.77 24.20
C ALA A 94 -28.32 -21.98 23.03
N LYS A 95 -27.52 -22.62 22.17
CA LYS A 95 -27.01 -21.96 20.95
C LYS A 95 -28.11 -21.83 19.89
N GLU A 96 -28.90 -22.89 19.74
CA GLU A 96 -30.06 -22.94 18.84
C GLU A 96 -31.33 -23.20 19.64
N LEU A 97 -32.24 -22.22 19.65
CA LEU A 97 -33.54 -22.32 20.30
C LEU A 97 -34.63 -22.50 19.24
N ILE A 98 -35.41 -23.56 19.36
CA ILE A 98 -36.57 -23.85 18.53
C ILE A 98 -37.79 -23.79 19.44
N THR A 99 -38.77 -22.95 19.11
CA THR A 99 -39.99 -22.83 19.90
C THR A 99 -41.19 -23.17 19.03
N GLU A 100 -42.03 -24.04 19.56
CA GLU A 100 -43.30 -24.41 18.95
C GLU A 100 -44.45 -23.72 19.70
N GLY A 101 -45.47 -23.28 18.96
CA GLY A 101 -46.69 -22.78 19.57
C GLY A 101 -46.56 -21.42 20.27
N SER A 102 -45.67 -20.52 19.83
CA SER A 102 -45.42 -19.20 20.42
C SER A 102 -46.66 -18.42 20.89
N PRO A 103 -46.55 -17.69 22.01
CA PRO A 103 -47.59 -16.79 22.51
C PRO A 103 -47.82 -15.59 21.58
N SER A 104 -48.70 -14.66 21.99
CA SER A 104 -49.04 -13.42 21.25
C SER A 104 -47.80 -12.69 20.71
N ALA A 105 -47.99 -11.87 19.67
CA ALA A 105 -46.94 -11.05 19.05
C ALA A 105 -46.16 -10.25 20.11
N GLU A 106 -46.87 -9.60 21.03
CA GLU A 106 -46.31 -8.81 22.12
C GLU A 106 -45.37 -9.63 23.02
N LYS A 107 -45.82 -10.82 23.43
CA LYS A 107 -45.03 -11.70 24.28
C LYS A 107 -43.82 -12.24 23.52
N SER A 108 -43.96 -12.50 22.22
CA SER A 108 -42.85 -12.89 21.35
C SER A 108 -41.83 -11.76 21.16
N CYS A 109 -42.28 -10.50 21.02
CA CYS A 109 -41.40 -9.32 21.01
C CYS A 109 -40.61 -9.20 22.33
N LEU A 110 -41.29 -9.36 23.47
CA LEU A 110 -40.66 -9.32 24.79
C LEU A 110 -39.60 -10.42 24.94
N MET A 111 -39.94 -11.66 24.56
CA MET A 111 -39.01 -12.79 24.59
C MET A 111 -37.77 -12.53 23.72
N LEU A 112 -37.96 -12.01 22.50
CA LEU A 112 -36.84 -11.70 21.61
C LEU A 112 -35.87 -10.69 22.21
N ARG A 113 -36.34 -9.72 23.00
CA ARG A 113 -35.45 -8.77 23.70
C ARG A 113 -34.62 -9.45 24.80
N THR A 114 -35.10 -10.56 25.34
CA THR A 114 -34.38 -11.32 26.39
C THR A 114 -33.47 -12.41 25.84
N PHE A 115 -33.78 -12.98 24.66
CA PHE A 115 -33.03 -14.11 24.11
C PHE A 115 -31.62 -13.71 23.66
N GLY A 116 -30.61 -14.32 24.29
CA GLY A 116 -29.20 -14.26 23.89
C GLY A 116 -28.78 -15.36 22.89
N ASN A 117 -29.70 -16.23 22.46
CA ASN A 117 -29.38 -17.37 21.61
C ASN A 117 -28.87 -16.94 20.23
N LYS A 118 -27.88 -17.66 19.69
CA LYS A 118 -27.32 -17.39 18.36
C LYS A 118 -28.31 -17.68 17.24
N ILE A 119 -29.08 -18.76 17.33
CA ILE A 119 -30.10 -19.12 16.34
C ILE A 119 -31.44 -19.27 17.05
N ILE A 120 -32.46 -18.52 16.61
CA ILE A 120 -33.82 -18.58 17.14
C ILE A 120 -34.77 -18.98 16.01
N ARG A 121 -35.53 -20.06 16.21
CA ARG A 121 -36.53 -20.57 15.26
C ARG A 121 -37.91 -20.61 15.90
N PHE A 122 -38.85 -19.88 15.32
CA PHE A 122 -40.28 -19.97 15.62
C PHE A 122 -40.94 -20.94 14.64
N ASN A 123 -41.08 -22.20 15.07
CA ASN A 123 -41.65 -23.27 14.27
C ASN A 123 -43.13 -23.42 14.64
N ASN A 124 -44.04 -22.94 13.80
CA ASN A 124 -45.49 -23.21 13.88
C ASN A 124 -46.31 -22.47 14.98
N THR A 125 -46.63 -21.18 14.75
CA THR A 125 -47.86 -20.49 15.24
C THR A 125 -48.15 -19.11 14.65
N LEU A 126 -47.37 -18.55 13.74
CA LEU A 126 -47.74 -17.25 13.13
C LEU A 126 -48.80 -17.38 12.02
N LYS A 127 -49.66 -18.40 12.05
CA LYS A 127 -50.70 -18.63 11.01
C LYS A 127 -51.72 -17.49 10.85
N ARG A 128 -51.65 -16.40 11.62
CA ARG A 128 -52.60 -15.28 11.57
C ARG A 128 -52.01 -13.89 11.88
N MET A 129 -50.72 -13.62 11.68
CA MET A 129 -50.20 -12.26 11.90
C MET A 129 -50.24 -11.40 10.64
N ARG A 130 -50.67 -10.15 10.80
CA ARG A 130 -50.55 -9.12 9.75
C ARG A 130 -49.09 -8.71 9.59
N THR A 131 -48.78 -8.10 8.44
CA THR A 131 -47.44 -7.64 8.08
C THR A 131 -46.83 -6.75 9.18
N GLU A 132 -47.63 -5.89 9.83
CA GLU A 132 -47.16 -4.96 10.86
C GLU A 132 -46.61 -5.70 12.07
N LYS A 133 -47.30 -6.74 12.54
CA LYS A 133 -46.85 -7.56 13.67
C LYS A 133 -45.59 -8.37 13.36
N ASN A 134 -45.40 -8.76 12.10
CA ASN A 134 -44.15 -9.39 11.68
C ASN A 134 -42.99 -8.37 11.71
N CYS A 135 -43.22 -7.14 11.26
CA CYS A 135 -42.23 -6.08 11.35
C CYS A 135 -41.89 -5.71 12.80
N GLU A 136 -42.87 -5.65 13.70
CA GLU A 136 -42.63 -5.41 15.13
C GLU A 136 -41.72 -6.50 15.75
N LEU A 137 -41.88 -7.78 15.38
CA LEU A 137 -41.01 -8.86 15.86
C LEU A 137 -39.55 -8.63 15.43
N ILE A 138 -39.38 -8.23 14.18
CA ILE A 138 -38.07 -7.99 13.59
C ILE A 138 -37.42 -6.77 14.25
N GLU A 139 -38.15 -5.67 14.38
CA GLU A 139 -37.72 -4.46 15.10
C GLU A 139 -37.33 -4.79 16.54
N SER A 140 -38.14 -5.60 17.24
CA SER A 140 -37.84 -6.06 18.60
C SER A 140 -36.57 -6.91 18.65
N TRP A 141 -36.34 -7.79 17.66
CA TRP A 141 -35.11 -8.57 17.57
C TRP A 141 -33.88 -7.70 17.33
N MET A 142 -34.00 -6.65 16.51
CA MET A 142 -32.93 -5.70 16.19
C MET A 142 -32.65 -4.70 17.32
N SER A 143 -33.61 -4.43 18.20
CA SER A 143 -33.47 -3.50 19.33
C SER A 143 -32.37 -3.90 20.33
N VAL A 144 -31.86 -5.13 20.26
CA VAL A 144 -30.80 -5.66 21.13
C VAL A 144 -29.54 -5.94 20.35
N LYS A 145 -28.37 -5.59 20.92
CA LYS A 145 -27.06 -5.87 20.31
C LYS A 145 -26.79 -7.38 20.33
N ARG A 146 -26.77 -7.99 19.14
CA ARG A 146 -26.44 -9.42 18.95
C ARG A 146 -25.06 -9.65 18.36
N GLU A 147 -24.52 -10.84 18.58
CA GLU A 147 -23.29 -11.33 17.96
C GLU A 147 -23.45 -11.54 16.44
N VAL A 148 -22.33 -11.44 15.70
CA VAL A 148 -22.31 -11.65 14.24
C VAL A 148 -22.62 -13.11 13.90
N GLY A 149 -23.44 -13.33 12.86
CA GLY A 149 -23.97 -14.65 12.52
C GLY A 149 -25.14 -15.10 13.41
N SER A 150 -25.76 -14.19 14.16
CA SER A 150 -27.03 -14.47 14.83
C SER A 150 -28.18 -14.51 13.83
N GLU A 151 -29.12 -15.45 14.00
CA GLU A 151 -30.22 -15.68 13.07
C GLU A 151 -31.58 -15.78 13.76
N LEU A 152 -32.59 -15.15 13.17
CA LEU A 152 -34.01 -15.31 13.52
C LEU A 152 -34.76 -15.92 12.34
N TRP A 153 -35.54 -16.95 12.62
CA TRP A 153 -36.37 -17.67 11.65
C TRP A 153 -37.82 -17.70 12.11
N PHE A 154 -38.73 -17.32 11.22
CA PHE A 154 -40.17 -17.51 11.45
C PHE A 154 -40.90 -17.69 10.13
N ALA A 155 -42.03 -18.42 10.19
CA ALA A 155 -42.87 -18.69 9.02
C ALA A 155 -43.87 -17.55 8.77
N LEU A 156 -44.08 -17.20 7.50
CA LEU A 156 -45.11 -16.26 7.06
C LEU A 156 -46.39 -16.96 6.61
N ARG A 157 -47.50 -16.21 6.61
CA ARG A 157 -48.84 -16.73 6.31
C ARG A 157 -49.04 -17.08 4.83
N PHE A 158 -48.56 -16.24 3.93
CA PHE A 158 -48.67 -16.41 2.48
C PHE A 158 -47.36 -16.00 1.80
N LYS A 159 -47.12 -16.49 0.58
CA LYS A 159 -45.95 -16.11 -0.22
C LYS A 159 -45.89 -14.58 -0.42
N ASN A 160 -47.01 -13.94 -0.76
CA ASN A 160 -47.08 -12.49 -0.95
C ASN A 160 -46.85 -11.67 0.35
N CYS A 161 -46.92 -12.29 1.53
CA CYS A 161 -46.59 -11.60 2.79
C CYS A 161 -45.10 -11.28 2.89
N SER A 162 -44.23 -12.04 2.21
CA SER A 162 -42.79 -11.78 2.27
C SER A 162 -42.44 -10.48 1.53
N GLU A 163 -43.06 -10.25 0.37
CA GLU A 163 -42.92 -9.01 -0.40
C GLU A 163 -43.43 -7.82 0.41
N ASN A 164 -44.63 -7.92 1.00
CA ASN A 164 -45.19 -6.87 1.85
C ASN A 164 -44.30 -6.55 3.07
N VAL A 165 -43.70 -7.55 3.72
CA VAL A 165 -42.78 -7.32 4.84
C VAL A 165 -41.50 -6.64 4.35
N LEU A 166 -40.96 -7.05 3.20
CA LEU A 166 -39.77 -6.44 2.61
C LEU A 166 -40.04 -4.99 2.19
N GLU A 167 -41.12 -4.71 1.45
CA GLU A 167 -41.53 -3.36 1.06
C GLU A 167 -41.74 -2.47 2.28
N MET A 168 -42.49 -2.94 3.28
CA MET A 168 -42.71 -2.16 4.48
C MET A 168 -41.42 -1.91 5.26
N MET A 169 -40.46 -2.84 5.26
CA MET A 169 -39.14 -2.59 5.85
C MET A 169 -38.29 -1.61 5.04
N GLN A 170 -38.39 -1.60 3.71
CA GLN A 170 -37.73 -0.61 2.86
C GLN A 170 -38.24 0.81 3.13
N THR A 171 -39.53 0.97 3.45
CA THR A 171 -40.08 2.28 3.84
C THR A 171 -39.63 2.74 5.23
N ARG A 172 -39.27 1.81 6.11
CA ARG A 172 -38.94 2.08 7.52
C ARG A 172 -37.45 2.16 7.80
N MET A 173 -36.59 1.64 6.91
CA MET A 173 -35.16 1.45 7.16
C MET A 173 -34.32 1.77 5.93
N GLU A 174 -33.06 2.19 6.16
CA GLU A 174 -32.11 2.48 5.09
C GLU A 174 -31.65 1.18 4.42
N VAL A 175 -31.94 1.05 3.12
CA VAL A 175 -31.61 -0.12 2.32
C VAL A 175 -30.21 0.01 1.75
N ILE A 176 -29.36 -0.99 2.00
CA ILE A 176 -27.98 -1.05 1.52
C ILE A 176 -27.93 -1.68 0.12
N SER A 177 -28.66 -2.79 -0.09
CA SER A 177 -28.72 -3.49 -1.37
C SER A 177 -29.91 -4.43 -1.42
N ILE A 178 -30.44 -4.67 -2.63
CA ILE A 178 -31.52 -5.62 -2.90
C ILE A 178 -31.00 -6.68 -3.87
N ASP A 179 -31.31 -7.95 -3.58
CA ASP A 179 -31.13 -9.13 -4.41
C ASP A 179 -32.50 -9.82 -4.60
N GLU A 180 -32.66 -10.73 -5.57
CA GLU A 180 -33.94 -11.34 -5.96
C GLU A 180 -34.73 -11.96 -4.80
N ARG A 181 -34.04 -12.43 -3.75
CA ARG A 181 -34.67 -13.04 -2.55
C ARG A 181 -34.18 -12.49 -1.23
N CYS A 182 -33.29 -11.49 -1.25
CA CYS A 182 -32.70 -10.95 -0.04
C CYS A 182 -32.61 -9.42 -0.06
N VAL A 183 -32.90 -8.79 1.07
CA VAL A 183 -32.72 -7.34 1.26
C VAL A 183 -31.70 -7.12 2.37
N ARG A 184 -30.72 -6.26 2.13
CA ARG A 184 -29.76 -5.83 3.15
C ARG A 184 -30.14 -4.45 3.63
N ILE A 185 -30.29 -4.32 4.94
CA ILE A 185 -30.69 -3.08 5.60
C ILE A 185 -29.65 -2.66 6.63
N LEU A 186 -29.56 -1.35 6.83
CA LEU A 186 -28.77 -0.75 7.90
C LEU A 186 -29.67 -0.59 9.14
N GLY A 187 -29.43 -1.42 10.14
CA GLY A 187 -30.05 -1.29 11.45
C GLY A 187 -29.34 -0.26 12.33
N GLU A 188 -29.92 0.02 13.49
CA GLU A 188 -29.39 0.97 14.46
C GLU A 188 -27.91 0.67 14.84
N LYS A 189 -27.14 1.74 15.06
CA LYS A 189 -25.71 1.70 15.43
C LYS A 189 -24.79 1.05 14.38
N GLY A 190 -25.14 1.12 13.10
CA GLY A 190 -24.31 0.64 11.98
C GLY A 190 -24.33 -0.88 11.80
N THR A 191 -25.34 -1.55 12.36
CA THR A 191 -25.50 -3.00 12.24
C THR A 191 -26.09 -3.35 10.89
N GLN A 192 -25.39 -4.13 10.07
CA GLN A 192 -25.99 -4.65 8.83
C GLN A 192 -26.84 -5.88 9.14
N VAL A 193 -28.03 -5.96 8.54
CA VAL A 193 -28.93 -7.11 8.66
C VAL A 193 -29.34 -7.56 7.27
N GLU A 194 -29.20 -8.85 7.02
CA GLU A 194 -29.64 -9.49 5.78
C GLU A 194 -30.94 -10.24 6.04
N VAL A 195 -31.93 -9.95 5.20
CA VAL A 195 -33.26 -10.53 5.20
C VAL A 195 -33.36 -11.41 3.99
N CYS A 196 -33.64 -12.68 4.16
CA CYS A 196 -33.83 -13.59 3.03
C CYS A 196 -35.15 -14.33 3.15
N VAL A 197 -35.83 -14.49 2.01
CA VAL A 197 -37.05 -15.28 1.90
C VAL A 197 -36.71 -16.61 1.25
N ASP A 198 -36.95 -17.70 1.98
CA ASP A 198 -36.79 -19.05 1.43
C ASP A 198 -38.05 -19.51 0.67
N LYS A 199 -37.89 -20.48 -0.24
CA LYS A 199 -38.96 -21.13 -1.02
C LYS A 199 -40.07 -21.72 -0.16
N THR A 200 -39.80 -21.97 1.12
CA THR A 200 -40.73 -22.50 2.11
C THR A 200 -41.55 -21.42 2.85
N SER A 201 -41.53 -20.16 2.39
CA SER A 201 -42.18 -19.00 3.05
C SER A 201 -41.64 -18.69 4.46
N HIS A 202 -40.41 -19.11 4.75
CA HIS A 202 -39.69 -18.71 5.96
C HIS A 202 -38.87 -17.45 5.66
N VAL A 203 -38.89 -16.50 6.60
CA VAL A 203 -37.95 -15.37 6.56
C VAL A 203 -36.81 -15.66 7.50
N ARG A 204 -35.59 -15.55 6.96
CA ARG A 204 -34.34 -15.59 7.71
C ARG A 204 -33.86 -14.15 7.88
N TRP A 205 -33.61 -13.78 9.12
CA TRP A 205 -33.02 -12.50 9.51
C TRP A 205 -31.67 -12.79 10.14
N GLY A 206 -30.59 -12.31 9.54
CA GLY A 206 -29.24 -12.60 10.00
C GLY A 206 -28.38 -11.35 10.08
N LYS A 207 -27.50 -11.27 11.10
CA LYS A 207 -26.31 -10.41 10.95
C LYS A 207 -25.40 -11.11 9.95
N PRO A 208 -25.07 -10.50 8.80
CA PRO A 208 -24.26 -11.16 7.79
C PRO A 208 -22.93 -11.56 8.43
N GLU A 209 -22.55 -12.83 8.30
CA GLU A 209 -21.14 -13.17 8.33
C GLU A 209 -20.51 -12.34 7.22
N THR A 210 -19.48 -11.53 7.56
CA THR A 210 -18.69 -10.77 6.58
C THR A 210 -18.52 -11.61 5.32
N MET A 211 -18.96 -11.07 4.17
CA MET A 211 -19.04 -11.75 2.86
C MET A 211 -18.16 -13.00 2.82
N LYS A 212 -18.76 -14.19 2.83
CA LYS A 212 -18.13 -15.34 2.17
C LYS A 212 -18.13 -15.00 0.69
N ASN A 213 -17.12 -14.24 0.27
CA ASN A 213 -16.83 -13.94 -1.12
C ASN A 213 -16.92 -15.25 -1.91
N GLN A 214 -17.75 -15.29 -2.95
CA GLN A 214 -17.63 -16.34 -3.97
C GLN A 214 -16.17 -16.33 -4.44
N PRO A 215 -15.40 -17.43 -4.23
CA PRO A 215 -13.96 -17.44 -4.49
C PRO A 215 -13.63 -17.08 -5.95
N VAL A 216 -14.49 -17.51 -6.87
CA VAL A 216 -14.33 -17.34 -8.32
C VAL A 216 -14.35 -15.86 -8.73
N LEU A 217 -15.30 -15.06 -8.23
CA LEU A 217 -15.39 -13.62 -8.55
C LEU A 217 -14.23 -12.83 -7.93
N TYR A 218 -13.78 -13.22 -6.73
CA TYR A 218 -12.66 -12.57 -6.05
C TYR A 218 -11.33 -12.81 -6.77
N ASP A 219 -11.10 -14.03 -7.26
CA ASP A 219 -9.86 -14.37 -7.97
C ASP A 219 -9.84 -13.82 -9.41
N SER A 220 -10.98 -13.80 -10.12
CA SER A 220 -11.09 -13.08 -11.40
C SER A 220 -10.84 -11.58 -11.23
N LEU A 221 -11.41 -10.94 -10.20
CA LEU A 221 -11.19 -9.52 -9.92
C LEU A 221 -9.73 -9.24 -9.58
N LYS A 222 -9.08 -10.08 -8.75
CA LYS A 222 -7.64 -9.94 -8.47
C LYS A 222 -6.81 -10.01 -9.74
N SER A 223 -7.12 -10.95 -10.64
CA SER A 223 -6.40 -11.11 -11.90
C SER A 223 -6.54 -9.85 -12.78
N ILE A 224 -7.76 -9.34 -12.94
CA ILE A 224 -8.01 -8.09 -13.67
C ILE A 224 -7.21 -6.93 -13.06
N LEU A 225 -7.30 -6.75 -11.72
CA LEU A 225 -6.56 -5.71 -11.01
C LEU A 225 -5.04 -5.90 -11.10
N HIS A 226 -4.54 -7.13 -11.23
CA HIS A 226 -3.11 -7.40 -11.37
C HIS A 226 -2.53 -6.89 -12.68
N HIS A 227 -3.34 -6.86 -13.75
CA HIS A 227 -2.94 -6.43 -15.09
C HIS A 227 -3.38 -4.99 -15.43
N MET A 228 -4.21 -4.38 -14.58
CA MET A 228 -4.68 -3.00 -14.77
C MET A 228 -3.63 -1.95 -14.42
N ASP A 229 -3.66 -0.80 -15.10
CA ASP A 229 -2.82 0.35 -14.80
C ASP A 229 -3.02 0.86 -13.36
N ALA A 230 -1.92 1.30 -12.73
CA ALA A 230 -1.91 1.73 -11.34
C ALA A 230 -2.85 2.93 -11.08
N ASN A 231 -2.89 3.92 -11.96
CA ASN A 231 -3.71 5.11 -11.79
C ASN A 231 -5.20 4.78 -11.93
N LEU A 232 -5.55 3.90 -12.87
CA LEU A 232 -6.92 3.39 -13.00
C LEU A 232 -7.38 2.65 -11.75
N ARG A 233 -6.54 1.77 -11.19
CA ARG A 233 -6.84 1.05 -9.95
C ARG A 233 -7.06 1.99 -8.78
N ILE A 234 -6.17 2.98 -8.61
CA ILE A 234 -6.28 3.99 -7.56
C ILE A 234 -7.62 4.72 -7.69
N ASN A 235 -7.95 5.22 -8.88
CA ASN A 235 -9.20 5.93 -9.13
C ASN A 235 -10.45 5.05 -8.93
N MET A 236 -10.41 3.79 -9.35
CA MET A 236 -11.52 2.87 -9.09
C MET A 236 -11.72 2.60 -7.60
N SER A 237 -10.64 2.41 -6.83
CA SER A 237 -10.71 2.14 -5.40
C SER A 237 -11.18 3.33 -4.55
N THR A 238 -11.01 4.56 -5.06
CA THR A 238 -11.50 5.78 -4.43
C THR A 238 -12.99 5.95 -4.69
N GLN A 239 -13.46 5.69 -5.92
CA GLN A 239 -14.88 5.82 -6.31
C GLN A 239 -15.75 4.63 -5.88
N ILE A 240 -15.18 3.43 -5.77
CA ILE A 240 -15.92 2.19 -5.46
C ILE A 240 -15.33 1.57 -4.17
N PRO A 241 -15.89 1.89 -2.99
CA PRO A 241 -15.34 1.40 -1.72
C PRO A 241 -15.33 -0.12 -1.56
N SER A 242 -16.26 -0.83 -2.20
CA SER A 242 -16.41 -2.29 -2.09
C SER A 242 -15.23 -3.07 -2.66
N ILE A 243 -14.51 -2.54 -3.65
CA ILE A 243 -13.33 -3.20 -4.26
C ILE A 243 -12.01 -2.85 -3.56
N ARG A 244 -12.01 -1.87 -2.64
CA ARG A 244 -10.79 -1.31 -2.04
C ARG A 244 -9.94 -2.34 -1.31
N ALA A 245 -10.58 -3.28 -0.60
CA ALA A 245 -9.87 -4.35 0.09
C ALA A 245 -9.16 -5.29 -0.89
N THR A 246 -9.86 -5.73 -1.94
CA THR A 246 -9.31 -6.57 -3.00
C THR A 246 -8.18 -5.86 -3.74
N GLU A 247 -8.38 -4.60 -4.14
CA GLU A 247 -7.39 -3.78 -4.83
C GLU A 247 -6.10 -3.63 -4.02
N ARG A 248 -6.22 -3.37 -2.71
CA ARG A 248 -5.06 -3.25 -1.83
C ARG A 248 -4.33 -4.58 -1.60
N ALA A 249 -5.04 -5.70 -1.66
CA ALA A 249 -4.44 -7.03 -1.53
C ALA A 249 -3.64 -7.45 -2.77
N VAL A 250 -3.88 -6.85 -3.93
CA VAL A 250 -3.15 -7.15 -5.17
C VAL A 250 -1.89 -6.28 -5.27
N PRO A 251 -0.70 -6.86 -5.56
CA PRO A 251 0.53 -6.10 -5.77
C PRO A 251 0.34 -4.94 -6.76
N LEU A 252 0.86 -3.77 -6.42
CA LEU A 252 0.77 -2.58 -7.27
C LEU A 252 1.99 -2.50 -8.18
N LYS A 253 1.77 -2.55 -9.50
CA LYS A 253 2.81 -2.48 -10.52
C LYS A 253 2.73 -1.15 -11.25
N MET A 254 3.86 -0.47 -11.41
CA MET A 254 3.94 0.78 -12.17
C MET A 254 5.27 0.90 -12.92
N LYS A 255 5.27 1.66 -14.01
CA LYS A 255 6.46 1.90 -14.83
C LYS A 255 7.38 2.92 -14.15
N CYS A 256 6.81 4.03 -13.69
CA CYS A 256 7.56 5.14 -13.09
C CYS A 256 6.89 5.59 -11.79
N LEU A 257 7.71 5.92 -10.79
CA LEU A 257 7.28 6.53 -9.53
C LEU A 257 8.28 7.61 -9.15
N SER A 258 7.81 8.83 -8.87
CA SER A 258 8.64 9.89 -8.30
C SER A 258 7.89 10.65 -7.23
N PHE A 259 8.61 11.04 -6.18
CA PHE A 259 8.10 11.88 -5.10
C PHE A 259 8.79 13.25 -5.14
N SER A 260 8.05 14.29 -4.79
CA SER A 260 8.56 15.63 -4.45
C SER A 260 7.99 16.04 -3.09
N ASP A 261 8.21 17.28 -2.66
CA ASP A 261 7.64 17.79 -1.41
C ASP A 261 6.11 17.95 -1.47
N THR A 262 5.55 18.19 -2.66
CA THR A 262 4.11 18.48 -2.87
C THR A 262 3.39 17.50 -3.77
N SER A 263 4.12 16.67 -4.49
CA SER A 263 3.54 15.84 -5.54
C SER A 263 4.09 14.43 -5.55
N VAL A 264 3.27 13.54 -6.12
CA VAL A 264 3.66 12.19 -6.48
C VAL A 264 3.27 11.95 -7.93
N LYS A 265 4.23 11.47 -8.71
CA LYS A 265 4.01 11.07 -10.10
C LYS A 265 4.01 9.57 -10.21
N ILE A 266 2.94 9.02 -10.78
CA ILE A 266 2.78 7.60 -11.06
C ILE A 266 2.56 7.48 -12.57
N ASN A 267 3.49 6.81 -13.25
CA ASN A 267 3.52 6.74 -14.71
C ASN A 267 3.48 8.14 -15.36
N ASP A 268 2.39 8.43 -16.08
CA ASP A 268 2.09 9.65 -16.83
C ASP A 268 1.21 10.64 -16.07
N VAL A 269 0.75 10.29 -14.85
CA VAL A 269 -0.13 11.12 -14.03
C VAL A 269 0.65 11.72 -12.86
N CYS A 270 0.54 13.04 -12.70
CA CYS A 270 1.06 13.78 -11.55
C CYS A 270 -0.10 14.19 -10.63
N TYR A 271 -0.01 13.78 -9.37
CA TYR A 271 -0.90 14.22 -8.30
C TYR A 271 -0.17 15.28 -7.49
N GLU A 272 -0.62 16.53 -7.57
CA GLU A 272 -0.01 17.68 -6.91
C GLU A 272 -0.93 18.22 -5.83
N LEU A 273 -0.41 18.42 -4.63
CA LEU A 273 -1.09 19.11 -3.54
C LEU A 273 -0.47 20.48 -3.36
N SER A 274 -1.29 21.53 -3.36
CA SER A 274 -0.85 22.90 -3.15
C SER A 274 -1.84 23.66 -2.26
N VAL A 275 -1.43 24.84 -1.78
CA VAL A 275 -2.29 25.72 -0.99
C VAL A 275 -3.00 26.70 -1.91
N TYR A 276 -4.31 26.60 -1.95
CA TYR A 276 -5.15 27.53 -2.68
C TYR A 276 -5.52 28.72 -1.78
N ARG A 277 -5.32 29.94 -2.29
CA ARG A 277 -5.71 31.20 -1.62
C ARG A 277 -7.05 31.68 -2.14
N ASP A 278 -7.96 31.93 -1.22
CA ASP A 278 -9.29 32.46 -1.48
C ASP A 278 -9.44 33.82 -0.80
N TYR A 279 -9.47 34.89 -1.62
CA TYR A 279 -9.59 36.26 -1.11
C TYR A 279 -11.06 36.69 -1.08
N PRO A 280 -11.50 37.44 -0.05
CA PRO A 280 -12.88 37.92 0.06
C PRO A 280 -13.37 38.78 -1.11
N ASN A 281 -12.47 39.39 -1.87
CA ASN A 281 -12.78 40.21 -3.05
C ASN A 281 -13.00 39.37 -4.32
N GLY A 282 -12.96 38.04 -4.23
CA GLY A 282 -13.10 37.12 -5.36
C GLY A 282 -11.81 36.88 -6.15
N ASP A 283 -10.68 37.50 -5.75
CA ASP A 283 -9.39 37.23 -6.37
C ASP A 283 -8.91 35.81 -6.01
N VAL A 284 -8.46 35.09 -7.03
CA VAL A 284 -8.00 33.71 -6.91
C VAL A 284 -6.55 33.63 -7.35
N LEU A 285 -5.67 33.20 -6.44
CA LEU A 285 -4.27 32.98 -6.77
C LEU A 285 -3.80 31.61 -6.25
N PRO A 286 -3.34 30.70 -7.12
CA PRO A 286 -2.66 29.50 -6.65
C PRO A 286 -1.41 29.89 -5.84
N ALA A 287 -1.13 29.15 -4.78
CA ALA A 287 0.12 29.25 -4.04
C ALA A 287 0.73 27.86 -3.84
N GLY A 288 2.04 27.75 -4.01
CA GLY A 288 2.74 26.47 -3.86
C GLY A 288 2.85 26.01 -2.41
N ASN A 289 2.89 26.95 -1.45
CA ASN A 289 3.43 26.71 -0.11
C ASN A 289 2.45 27.05 1.02
N ASP A 290 2.76 26.57 2.23
CA ASP A 290 2.03 26.92 3.45
C ASP A 290 2.19 28.40 3.81
N PHE A 291 1.27 28.94 4.61
CA PHE A 291 1.35 30.30 5.14
C PHE A 291 1.25 30.32 6.65
N ASP A 292 1.87 31.34 7.26
CA ASP A 292 1.69 31.63 8.67
C ASP A 292 0.38 32.41 8.95
N ARG A 293 0.20 32.89 10.18
CA ARG A 293 -1.00 33.65 10.57
C ARG A 293 -1.08 35.05 9.96
N PHE A 294 0.05 35.62 9.53
CA PHE A 294 0.15 36.97 8.98
C PHE A 294 0.19 36.99 7.45
N GLY A 295 0.48 35.84 6.83
CA GLY A 295 0.55 35.65 5.38
C GLY A 295 1.96 35.46 4.84
N PHE A 296 2.96 35.23 5.70
CA PHE A 296 4.30 34.83 5.27
C PHE A 296 4.27 33.43 4.70
N GLU A 297 4.90 33.25 3.55
CA GLU A 297 5.08 31.96 2.92
C GLU A 297 6.09 31.13 3.72
N ILE A 298 5.72 29.90 4.06
CA ILE A 298 6.54 28.95 4.80
C ILE A 298 7.17 28.00 3.78
N PRO A 299 8.48 28.10 3.52
CA PRO A 299 9.16 27.21 2.59
C PRO A 299 9.16 25.75 3.07
N PHE A 300 9.32 24.81 2.13
CA PHE A 300 9.35 23.38 2.45
C PHE A 300 10.50 22.97 3.36
N ASP A 301 11.62 23.70 3.33
CA ASP A 301 12.70 23.56 4.30
C ASP A 301 12.56 24.72 5.31
N PRO A 302 12.23 24.47 6.59
CA PRO A 302 12.66 23.34 7.41
C PRO A 302 11.52 22.43 7.88
N SER A 303 10.61 21.99 7.00
CA SER A 303 9.51 21.12 7.44
C SER A 303 10.07 19.86 8.13
N PRO A 304 9.50 19.46 9.29
CA PRO A 304 10.06 18.40 10.12
C PRO A 304 9.99 17.06 9.40
N THR A 305 10.96 16.16 9.63
CA THR A 305 10.90 14.77 9.15
C THR A 305 9.93 13.99 10.05
N LEU A 306 8.90 13.39 9.45
CA LEU A 306 7.91 12.60 10.18
C LEU A 306 8.27 11.10 10.12
N PRO A 307 7.76 10.26 11.04
CA PRO A 307 8.07 8.83 11.04
C PRO A 307 7.77 8.14 9.71
N GLY A 308 8.76 7.44 9.13
CA GLY A 308 8.65 6.79 7.83
C GLY A 308 9.06 7.65 6.64
N ASP A 309 9.29 8.95 6.81
CA ASP A 309 9.79 9.80 5.73
C ASP A 309 11.25 9.48 5.39
N VAL A 310 11.64 9.74 4.14
CA VAL A 310 13.03 9.67 3.70
C VAL A 310 13.50 11.03 3.22
N SER A 311 14.52 11.56 3.87
CA SER A 311 15.12 12.84 3.53
C SER A 311 16.29 12.66 2.57
N LEU A 312 16.22 13.35 1.43
CA LEU A 312 17.33 13.54 0.49
C LEU A 312 17.78 15.01 0.47
N ARG A 313 17.54 15.75 1.57
CA ARG A 313 18.01 17.14 1.71
C ARG A 313 19.52 17.21 1.86
N ASN A 314 20.14 18.18 1.20
CA ASN A 314 21.51 18.55 1.49
C ASN A 314 21.58 19.23 2.86
N ARG A 315 22.46 18.75 3.76
CA ARG A 315 22.64 19.32 5.12
C ARG A 315 23.11 20.78 5.12
N ASN A 316 23.54 21.30 3.98
CA ASN A 316 24.10 22.65 3.83
C ASN A 316 23.07 23.67 3.30
N GLY A 317 21.79 23.29 3.17
CA GLY A 317 20.74 24.23 2.76
C GLY A 317 20.56 25.31 3.82
N GLN A 318 20.83 26.57 3.48
CA GLN A 318 20.43 27.70 4.31
C GLN A 318 18.91 27.70 4.42
N VAL A 319 18.39 27.75 5.65
CA VAL A 319 16.97 27.98 5.89
C VAL A 319 16.65 29.38 5.38
N VAL A 320 15.96 29.46 4.24
CA VAL A 320 15.52 30.75 3.68
C VAL A 320 14.36 31.25 4.54
N ARG A 321 14.65 32.17 5.45
CA ARG A 321 13.61 32.86 6.21
C ARG A 321 12.93 33.89 5.32
N THR A 322 11.61 33.96 5.41
CA THR A 322 10.78 34.91 4.64
C THR A 322 10.33 36.11 5.47
N ASP A 323 10.69 36.14 6.75
CA ASP A 323 10.16 37.03 7.79
C ASP A 323 11.23 37.96 8.41
N THR A 324 12.38 38.13 7.77
CA THR A 324 13.51 38.89 8.32
C THR A 324 13.42 40.39 8.04
N ASP A 325 14.03 41.19 8.90
CA ASP A 325 14.01 42.65 8.77
C ASP A 325 14.81 43.12 7.54
N GLU A 326 15.87 42.39 7.14
CA GLU A 326 16.64 42.68 5.92
C GLU A 326 15.78 42.51 4.66
N LEU A 327 14.90 41.49 4.63
CA LEU A 327 13.94 41.32 3.53
C LEU A 327 12.89 42.42 3.52
N GLU A 328 12.43 42.86 4.68
CA GLU A 328 11.50 43.98 4.77
C GLU A 328 12.12 45.26 4.18
N GLU A 329 13.34 45.60 4.62
CA GLU A 329 14.08 46.75 4.12
C GLU A 329 14.36 46.63 2.61
N HIS A 330 14.71 45.42 2.15
CA HIS A 330 14.92 45.14 0.74
C HIS A 330 13.67 45.46 -0.09
N TYR A 331 12.49 44.97 0.31
CA TYR A 331 11.24 45.24 -0.42
C TYR A 331 10.80 46.70 -0.33
N GLN A 332 11.00 47.37 0.82
CA GLN A 332 10.75 48.80 0.95
C GLN A 332 11.64 49.62 0.00
N THR A 333 12.92 49.28 -0.05
CA THR A 333 13.90 49.91 -0.94
C THR A 333 13.56 49.68 -2.40
N GLN A 334 13.24 48.44 -2.79
CA GLN A 334 12.81 48.13 -4.16
C GLN A 334 11.56 48.93 -4.55
N LEU A 335 10.56 48.99 -3.67
CA LEU A 335 9.33 49.73 -3.93
C LEU A 335 9.59 51.23 -4.11
N ALA A 336 10.45 51.82 -3.28
CA ALA A 336 10.86 53.22 -3.40
C ALA A 336 11.62 53.49 -4.71
N ARG A 337 12.58 52.63 -5.06
CA ARG A 337 13.35 52.72 -6.31
C ARG A 337 12.45 52.64 -7.55
N CYS A 338 11.53 51.67 -7.58
CA CYS A 338 10.57 51.54 -8.67
C CYS A 338 9.65 52.76 -8.79
N LYS A 339 9.19 53.35 -7.68
CA LYS A 339 8.38 54.58 -7.70
C LYS A 339 9.12 55.76 -8.35
N ILE A 340 10.39 55.97 -7.97
CA ILE A 340 11.21 57.05 -8.54
C ILE A 340 11.38 56.86 -10.06
N ILE A 341 11.70 55.65 -10.51
CA ILE A 341 11.89 55.38 -11.95
C ILE A 341 10.57 55.51 -12.70
N LEU A 342 9.46 54.99 -12.17
CA LEU A 342 8.15 55.11 -12.80
C LEU A 342 7.70 56.58 -12.92
N GLN A 343 7.99 57.41 -11.91
CA GLN A 343 7.73 58.87 -11.98
C GLN A 343 8.57 59.55 -13.06
N PHE A 344 9.83 59.18 -13.21
CA PHE A 344 10.69 59.67 -14.30
C PHE A 344 10.14 59.27 -15.68
N LEU A 345 9.78 57.99 -15.86
CA LEU A 345 9.24 57.49 -17.12
C LEU A 345 7.88 58.11 -17.47
N ALA A 346 7.06 58.45 -16.47
CA ALA A 346 5.78 59.11 -16.69
C ALA A 346 5.92 60.53 -17.30
N GLN A 347 7.08 61.17 -17.17
CA GLN A 347 7.39 62.46 -17.80
C GLN A 347 7.93 62.31 -19.23
N GLN A 348 8.19 61.08 -19.68
CA GLN A 348 8.75 60.77 -20.99
C GLN A 348 7.66 60.34 -21.99
N LYS A 349 8.05 60.19 -23.27
CA LYS A 349 7.16 59.61 -24.27
C LYS A 349 6.84 58.13 -23.93
N PRO A 350 5.62 57.65 -24.23
CA PRO A 350 5.26 56.25 -24.04
C PRO A 350 6.26 55.30 -24.71
N GLY A 351 6.64 54.22 -24.01
CA GLY A 351 7.56 53.20 -24.53
C GLY A 351 9.05 53.51 -24.36
N VAL A 352 9.41 54.65 -23.77
CA VAL A 352 10.80 54.96 -23.40
C VAL A 352 11.22 54.11 -22.19
N THR A 353 12.46 53.61 -22.22
CA THR A 353 13.09 52.91 -21.10
C THR A 353 14.27 53.72 -20.57
N LEU A 354 14.59 53.53 -19.29
CA LEU A 354 15.71 54.20 -18.64
C LEU A 354 17.02 53.89 -19.39
N GLN A 355 17.72 54.92 -19.89
CA GLN A 355 19.01 54.76 -20.55
C GLN A 355 20.16 55.07 -19.58
N ARG A 356 21.37 54.60 -19.93
CA ARG A 356 22.57 54.81 -19.10
C ARG A 356 22.92 56.29 -18.90
N LYS A 357 22.59 57.14 -19.88
CA LYS A 357 22.76 58.61 -19.81
C LYS A 357 21.79 59.29 -18.84
N ASP A 358 20.69 58.62 -18.51
CA ASP A 358 19.65 59.12 -17.60
C ASP A 358 19.89 58.65 -16.15
N VAL A 359 21.06 58.09 -15.84
CA VAL A 359 21.40 57.59 -14.49
C VAL A 359 22.02 58.73 -13.69
N TRP A 360 21.27 59.30 -12.74
CA TRP A 360 21.77 60.33 -11.80
C TRP A 360 22.00 59.82 -10.38
N ILE A 361 21.61 58.56 -10.08
CA ILE A 361 21.90 57.88 -8.81
C ILE A 361 22.51 56.50 -9.12
N PRO A 362 23.60 56.08 -8.45
CA PRO A 362 24.30 54.84 -8.78
C PRO A 362 23.42 53.59 -8.89
N TRP A 363 22.46 53.37 -7.97
CA TRP A 363 21.60 52.18 -8.01
C TRP A 363 20.62 52.12 -9.19
N MET A 364 20.41 53.23 -9.91
CA MET A 364 19.52 53.24 -11.08
C MET A 364 20.10 52.45 -12.26
N SER A 365 21.41 52.22 -12.28
CA SER A 365 22.05 51.37 -13.30
C SER A 365 21.42 49.98 -13.37
N ASP A 366 20.96 49.45 -12.23
CA ASP A 366 20.36 48.12 -12.11
C ASP A 366 19.02 48.00 -12.86
N TYR A 367 18.43 49.13 -13.25
CA TYR A 367 17.12 49.21 -13.88
C TYR A 367 17.16 49.73 -15.33
N VAL A 368 18.36 49.98 -15.87
CA VAL A 368 18.55 50.40 -17.26
C VAL A 368 17.98 49.36 -18.22
N GLY A 369 17.19 49.80 -19.20
CA GLY A 369 16.55 48.93 -20.19
C GLY A 369 15.36 48.11 -19.66
N ILE A 370 14.96 48.24 -18.40
CA ILE A 370 13.74 47.60 -17.88
C ILE A 370 12.52 48.37 -18.38
N THR A 371 11.52 47.64 -18.90
CA THR A 371 10.27 48.22 -19.39
C THR A 371 9.37 48.70 -18.25
N GLU A 372 8.54 49.71 -18.52
CA GLU A 372 7.55 50.21 -17.56
C GLU A 372 6.66 49.10 -17.01
N LYS A 373 6.15 48.21 -17.89
CA LYS A 373 5.34 47.04 -17.49
C LYS A 373 6.06 46.14 -16.50
N ARG A 374 7.37 45.92 -16.68
CA ARG A 374 8.17 45.09 -15.77
C ARG A 374 8.49 45.82 -14.46
N LEU A 375 8.71 47.14 -14.48
CA LEU A 375 8.84 47.96 -13.27
C LEU A 375 7.54 47.96 -12.44
N GLN A 376 6.38 48.07 -13.10
CA GLN A 376 5.08 47.94 -12.44
C GLN A 376 4.91 46.56 -11.80
N TYR A 377 5.31 45.48 -12.50
CA TYR A 377 5.32 44.12 -11.93
C TYR A 377 6.19 44.03 -10.67
N ILE A 378 7.44 44.51 -10.72
CA ILE A 378 8.37 44.48 -9.57
C ILE A 378 7.82 45.31 -8.41
N SER A 379 7.28 46.50 -8.69
CA SER A 379 6.65 47.37 -7.69
C SER A 379 5.45 46.70 -7.02
N ASN A 380 4.60 46.02 -7.79
CA ASN A 380 3.45 45.29 -7.26
C ASN A 380 3.88 44.05 -6.46
N ASP A 381 4.87 43.29 -6.93
CA ASP A 381 5.42 42.13 -6.20
C ASP A 381 6.01 42.57 -4.84
N ALA A 382 6.85 43.62 -4.82
CA ALA A 382 7.37 44.18 -3.58
C ALA A 382 6.26 44.65 -2.64
N ARG A 383 5.20 45.27 -3.16
CA ARG A 383 4.02 45.66 -2.37
C ARG A 383 3.30 44.45 -1.77
N GLU A 384 3.10 43.38 -2.53
CA GLU A 384 2.50 42.14 -2.02
C GLU A 384 3.37 41.48 -0.95
N LYS A 385 4.71 41.44 -1.15
CA LYS A 385 5.66 40.89 -0.18
C LYS A 385 5.76 41.71 1.12
N LEU A 386 5.43 43.00 1.09
CA LEU A 386 5.36 43.85 2.29
C LEU A 386 4.08 43.69 3.11
N LYS A 387 2.97 43.21 2.53
CA LYS A 387 1.69 43.07 3.25
C LYS A 387 1.80 42.21 4.52
N PRO A 388 2.47 41.03 4.52
CA PRO A 388 2.63 40.21 5.74
C PRO A 388 3.37 40.93 6.87
N PHE A 389 4.37 41.76 6.56
CA PHE A 389 5.11 42.54 7.57
C PHE A 389 4.20 43.57 8.26
N LEU A 390 3.40 44.31 7.49
CA LEU A 390 2.42 45.24 8.03
C LEU A 390 1.37 44.52 8.90
N ARG A 391 0.90 43.36 8.44
CA ARG A 391 -0.04 42.51 9.19
C ARG A 391 0.57 42.06 10.52
N ARG A 392 1.83 41.62 10.52
CA ARG A 392 2.58 41.25 11.72
C ARG A 392 2.69 42.41 12.72
N ARG A 393 3.07 43.61 12.26
CA ARG A 393 3.19 44.81 13.11
C ARG A 393 1.87 45.19 13.78
N HIS A 394 0.76 45.08 13.06
CA HIS A 394 -0.57 45.40 13.58
C HIS A 394 -1.31 44.19 14.17
N ASN A 395 -0.66 43.03 14.27
CA ASN A 395 -1.25 41.77 14.75
C ASN A 395 -2.54 41.35 14.02
N LEU A 396 -2.65 41.68 12.73
CA LEU A 396 -3.82 41.39 11.89
C LEU A 396 -3.70 40.01 11.24
N PRO A 397 -4.79 39.24 11.09
CA PRO A 397 -4.76 37.97 10.39
C PRO A 397 -4.47 38.18 8.90
N ARG A 398 -3.95 37.13 8.25
CA ARG A 398 -3.78 37.05 6.80
C ARG A 398 -5.07 37.41 6.05
N PRO A 399 -4.99 38.02 4.86
CA PRO A 399 -6.15 38.54 4.13
C PRO A 399 -6.92 37.49 3.31
N PHE A 400 -6.56 36.22 3.38
CA PHE A 400 -7.14 35.14 2.57
C PHE A 400 -7.37 33.88 3.40
N PHE A 401 -8.35 33.09 2.99
CA PHE A 401 -8.53 31.73 3.46
C PHE A 401 -7.62 30.78 2.68
N CYS A 402 -7.19 29.71 3.35
CA CYS A 402 -6.36 28.68 2.75
C CYS A 402 -7.20 27.42 2.57
N TYR A 403 -7.01 26.74 1.45
CA TYR A 403 -7.54 25.41 1.17
C TYR A 403 -6.42 24.52 0.63
N ILE A 404 -6.51 23.22 0.85
CA ILE A 404 -5.61 22.26 0.20
C ILE A 404 -6.27 21.83 -1.09
N GLN A 405 -5.59 22.05 -2.21
CA GLN A 405 -6.06 21.64 -3.52
C GLN A 405 -5.25 20.43 -4.01
N LEU A 406 -5.95 19.34 -4.34
CA LEU A 406 -5.40 18.23 -5.09
C LEU A 406 -5.64 18.50 -6.58
N SER A 407 -4.59 18.63 -7.36
CA SER A 407 -4.62 18.79 -8.82
C SER A 407 -4.10 17.51 -9.48
N ILE A 408 -4.87 16.97 -10.44
CA ILE A 408 -4.46 15.79 -11.22
C ILE A 408 -4.07 16.25 -12.62
N MET A 409 -2.78 16.14 -12.93
CA MET A 409 -2.23 16.51 -14.24
C MET A 409 -1.86 15.27 -15.04
N LYS A 410 -2.26 15.24 -16.32
CA LYS A 410 -1.88 14.21 -17.28
C LYS A 410 -1.43 14.90 -18.56
N ASP A 411 -0.27 14.52 -19.08
CA ASP A 411 0.31 15.09 -20.31
C ASP A 411 0.51 16.63 -20.24
N GLY A 412 0.67 17.18 -19.03
CA GLY A 412 0.84 18.63 -18.79
C GLY A 412 -0.49 19.39 -18.66
N GLU A 413 -1.64 18.75 -18.89
CA GLU A 413 -2.96 19.36 -18.74
C GLU A 413 -3.61 18.97 -17.41
N ALA A 414 -4.17 19.96 -16.72
CA ALA A 414 -4.93 19.75 -15.49
C ALA A 414 -6.33 19.19 -15.83
N LYS A 415 -6.61 17.97 -15.38
CA LYS A 415 -7.89 17.28 -15.68
C LYS A 415 -8.98 17.52 -14.64
N SER A 416 -8.60 17.71 -13.40
CA SER A 416 -9.54 17.91 -12.30
C SER A 416 -8.82 18.43 -11.07
N PHE A 417 -9.57 19.13 -10.21
CA PHE A 417 -9.11 19.53 -8.90
C PHE A 417 -10.17 19.24 -7.84
N GLN A 418 -9.71 18.89 -6.64
CA GLN A 418 -10.53 18.77 -5.44
C GLN A 418 -9.97 19.71 -4.38
N ARG A 419 -10.85 20.48 -3.73
CA ARG A 419 -10.47 21.38 -2.63
C ARG A 419 -10.94 20.82 -1.30
N LEU A 420 -10.07 20.89 -0.32
CA LEU A 420 -10.29 20.43 1.04
C LEU A 420 -10.01 21.58 2.01
N ALA A 421 -10.75 21.61 3.12
CA ALA A 421 -10.50 22.57 4.20
C ALA A 421 -9.06 22.43 4.71
N TYR A 422 -8.37 23.56 4.89
CA TYR A 422 -7.02 23.61 5.42
C TYR A 422 -7.02 23.34 6.93
N THR A 423 -7.05 22.05 7.28
CA THR A 423 -7.09 21.55 8.67
C THR A 423 -5.71 21.17 9.22
N ARG A 424 -4.70 21.12 8.34
CA ARG A 424 -3.34 20.62 8.62
C ARG A 424 -2.34 21.28 7.67
N LYS A 425 -1.05 21.18 7.99
CA LYS A 425 0.02 21.71 7.12
C LYS A 425 0.10 20.92 5.81
N LEU A 426 0.58 21.55 4.74
CA LEU A 426 0.64 20.93 3.41
C LEU A 426 1.44 19.62 3.43
N TYR A 427 2.59 19.60 4.11
CA TYR A 427 3.42 18.39 4.21
C TYR A 427 2.71 17.22 4.93
N GLU A 428 1.80 17.51 5.86
CA GLU A 428 0.99 16.49 6.55
C GLU A 428 -0.11 15.95 5.63
N ALA A 429 -0.70 16.81 4.80
CA ALA A 429 -1.67 16.41 3.80
C ALA A 429 -1.03 15.56 2.69
N VAL A 430 0.17 15.92 2.22
CA VAL A 430 0.95 15.12 1.26
C VAL A 430 1.27 13.75 1.85
N LYS A 431 1.71 13.69 3.12
CA LYS A 431 1.94 12.42 3.81
C LYS A 431 0.68 11.57 3.92
N GLN A 432 -0.46 12.18 4.28
CA GLN A 432 -1.73 11.47 4.36
C GLN A 432 -2.18 10.97 2.99
N PHE A 433 -1.99 11.77 1.94
CA PHE A 433 -2.31 11.38 0.57
C PHE A 433 -1.48 10.17 0.13
N ASN A 434 -0.15 10.23 0.30
CA ASN A 434 0.72 9.08 0.03
C ASN A 434 0.39 7.86 0.90
N HIS A 435 -0.12 8.06 2.12
CA HIS A 435 -0.67 6.99 2.96
C HIS A 435 -1.92 6.34 2.35
N ILE A 436 -2.83 7.12 1.78
CA ILE A 436 -4.01 6.59 1.08
C ILE A 436 -3.58 5.74 -0.12
N LEU A 437 -2.58 6.22 -0.87
CA LEU A 437 -2.10 5.57 -2.09
C LEU A 437 -1.32 4.28 -1.83
N PHE A 438 -0.39 4.27 -0.87
CA PHE A 438 0.63 3.22 -0.78
C PHE A 438 0.58 2.37 0.49
N ALA A 439 -0.11 2.79 1.55
CA ALA A 439 -0.13 2.03 2.80
C ALA A 439 -0.89 0.70 2.68
N LYS A 440 -0.48 -0.29 3.49
CA LYS A 440 -1.11 -1.60 3.60
C LYS A 440 -1.18 -2.38 2.29
N ARG A 441 -0.24 -2.15 1.38
CA ARG A 441 -0.05 -2.96 0.16
C ARG A 441 1.01 -4.04 0.44
N PRO A 442 0.79 -5.30 0.03
CA PRO A 442 1.72 -6.38 0.30
C PRO A 442 2.99 -6.29 -0.54
N ALA A 443 2.93 -5.68 -1.72
CA ALA A 443 4.08 -5.46 -2.58
C ALA A 443 3.84 -4.28 -3.53
N ILE A 444 4.88 -3.46 -3.70
CA ILE A 444 4.93 -2.35 -4.68
C ILE A 444 6.11 -2.62 -5.60
N ARG A 445 5.84 -2.73 -6.90
CA ARG A 445 6.85 -3.00 -7.92
C ARG A 445 6.92 -1.85 -8.91
N VAL A 446 8.07 -1.20 -9.00
CA VAL A 446 8.31 -0.08 -9.89
C VAL A 446 9.36 -0.50 -10.91
N ILE A 447 9.12 -0.29 -12.20
CA ILE A 447 10.14 -0.62 -13.21
C ILE A 447 11.34 0.33 -13.04
N LYS A 448 11.07 1.64 -13.00
CA LYS A 448 12.09 2.68 -12.91
C LYS A 448 11.66 3.81 -11.98
N PRO A 449 11.91 3.73 -10.67
CA PRO A 449 11.70 4.86 -9.76
C PRO A 449 12.68 5.99 -10.08
N VAL A 450 12.23 7.23 -9.85
CA VAL A 450 13.01 8.45 -10.07
C VAL A 450 13.08 9.22 -8.75
N PHE A 451 14.30 9.55 -8.36
CA PHE A 451 14.58 10.26 -7.12
C PHE A 451 15.17 11.64 -7.40
N LEU A 452 14.43 12.67 -6.99
CA LEU A 452 14.80 14.06 -7.04
C LEU A 452 15.61 14.46 -5.79
N ASP A 453 16.69 15.21 -5.99
CA ASP A 453 17.54 15.78 -4.93
C ASP A 453 16.78 16.85 -4.13
N ASN A 454 17.20 17.13 -2.90
CA ASN A 454 16.69 18.22 -2.05
C ASN A 454 15.20 18.14 -1.65
N HIS A 455 14.64 16.93 -1.59
CA HIS A 455 13.26 16.72 -1.17
C HIS A 455 13.15 15.81 0.06
N VAL A 456 12.01 15.88 0.76
CA VAL A 456 11.61 14.89 1.76
C VAL A 456 10.46 14.06 1.21
N TYR A 457 10.71 12.77 1.01
CA TYR A 457 9.69 11.85 0.54
C TYR A 457 8.78 11.47 1.70
N ARG A 458 7.57 12.04 1.66
CA ARG A 458 6.51 11.85 2.64
C ARG A 458 5.78 10.54 2.40
N ILE A 459 6.35 9.43 2.84
CA ILE A 459 5.83 8.07 2.56
C ILE A 459 5.28 7.40 3.83
N PRO A 460 4.50 6.32 3.68
CA PRO A 460 3.98 5.56 4.82
C PRO A 460 5.07 4.87 5.63
N VAL A 461 4.84 4.72 6.94
CA VAL A 461 5.71 3.88 7.78
C VAL A 461 5.71 2.45 7.24
N GLY A 462 6.91 1.86 7.13
CA GLY A 462 7.10 0.52 6.58
C GLY A 462 6.96 0.44 5.06
N PHE A 463 6.93 1.58 4.35
CA PHE A 463 6.92 1.59 2.90
C PHE A 463 8.16 0.89 2.34
N LYS A 464 7.91 -0.06 1.44
CA LYS A 464 8.93 -0.83 0.74
C LYS A 464 8.50 -1.07 -0.70
N MET A 465 9.46 -1.04 -1.62
CA MET A 465 9.24 -1.37 -3.03
C MET A 465 10.41 -2.14 -3.64
N SER A 466 10.13 -2.87 -4.71
CA SER A 466 11.14 -3.48 -5.56
C SER A 466 11.28 -2.69 -6.86
N ALA A 467 12.52 -2.57 -7.36
CA ALA A 467 12.84 -1.86 -8.59
C ALA A 467 13.45 -2.78 -9.65
N ASN A 468 13.10 -2.61 -10.93
CA ASN A 468 13.82 -3.32 -11.99
C ASN A 468 15.13 -2.60 -12.35
N GLU A 469 15.05 -1.30 -12.61
CA GLU A 469 16.20 -0.42 -12.84
C GLU A 469 16.12 0.75 -11.87
N LEU A 470 17.21 1.01 -11.16
CA LEU A 470 17.30 2.15 -10.26
C LEU A 470 18.55 2.97 -10.56
N THR A 471 18.41 4.29 -10.63
CA THR A 471 19.55 5.22 -10.68
C THR A 471 19.58 6.07 -9.42
N VAL A 472 20.72 6.12 -8.75
CA VAL A 472 20.95 6.90 -7.52
C VAL A 472 22.28 7.63 -7.57
N ARG A 473 22.40 8.73 -6.84
CA ARG A 473 23.71 9.30 -6.50
C ARG A 473 24.33 8.56 -5.32
N GLU A 474 25.65 8.59 -5.22
CA GLU A 474 26.41 8.00 -4.11
C GLU A 474 25.88 8.46 -2.74
N SER A 475 25.66 9.76 -2.60
CA SER A 475 25.12 10.36 -1.36
C SER A 475 23.71 9.91 -0.98
N GLN A 476 22.93 9.40 -1.93
CA GLN A 476 21.55 8.97 -1.70
C GLN A 476 21.43 7.49 -1.33
N VAL A 477 22.50 6.69 -1.50
CA VAL A 477 22.46 5.22 -1.36
C VAL A 477 21.88 4.78 -0.03
N ALA A 478 22.34 5.36 1.08
CA ALA A 478 21.89 5.00 2.42
C ALA A 478 20.40 5.31 2.63
N SER A 479 19.97 6.52 2.25
CA SER A 479 18.58 6.96 2.37
C SER A 479 17.64 6.12 1.50
N ILE A 480 17.99 5.88 0.24
CA ILE A 480 17.15 5.13 -0.70
C ILE A 480 17.06 3.64 -0.32
N ALA A 481 18.14 3.06 0.21
CA ALA A 481 18.12 1.69 0.68
C ALA A 481 17.12 1.43 1.82
N THR A 482 16.65 2.47 2.52
CA THR A 482 15.58 2.33 3.52
C THR A 482 14.21 2.02 2.90
N MET A 483 14.00 2.28 1.61
CA MET A 483 12.71 2.09 0.91
C MET A 483 12.73 0.97 -0.14
N ILE A 484 13.91 0.54 -0.56
CA ILE A 484 14.05 -0.50 -1.60
C ILE A 484 14.35 -1.85 -0.95
N GLU A 485 13.58 -2.88 -1.32
CA GLU A 485 13.83 -4.27 -0.90
C GLU A 485 14.76 -5.01 -1.86
N ASP A 486 14.47 -4.93 -3.16
CA ASP A 486 15.21 -5.64 -4.20
C ASP A 486 15.39 -4.74 -5.43
N VAL A 487 16.54 -4.90 -6.10
CA VAL A 487 16.90 -4.19 -7.31
C VAL A 487 17.61 -5.14 -8.28
N ASN A 488 17.07 -5.27 -9.49
CA ASN A 488 17.73 -6.09 -10.53
C ASN A 488 18.96 -5.37 -11.09
N ARG A 489 18.80 -4.12 -11.52
CA ARG A 489 19.87 -3.28 -12.07
C ARG A 489 20.01 -1.98 -11.28
N LEU A 490 21.14 -1.83 -10.59
CA LEU A 490 21.47 -0.63 -9.82
C LEU A 490 22.51 0.19 -10.57
N ARG A 491 22.19 1.45 -10.86
CA ARG A 491 23.10 2.44 -11.43
C ARG A 491 23.44 3.48 -10.36
N VAL A 492 24.71 3.60 -10.03
CA VAL A 492 25.21 4.61 -9.08
C VAL A 492 26.04 5.64 -9.83
N SER A 493 25.67 6.91 -9.73
CA SER A 493 26.40 8.03 -10.33
C SER A 493 27.12 8.86 -9.27
N GLU A 494 28.30 9.36 -9.62
CA GLU A 494 29.06 10.33 -8.81
C GLU A 494 28.18 11.52 -8.40
N GLY A 495 28.20 11.86 -7.11
CA GLY A 495 27.37 12.93 -6.58
C GLY A 495 27.36 12.98 -5.05
N GLY A 496 28.15 13.91 -4.50
CA GLY A 496 28.33 14.12 -3.07
C GLY A 496 29.54 13.34 -2.52
N ASN A 497 30.13 13.83 -1.43
CA ASN A 497 31.33 13.23 -0.83
C ASN A 497 30.91 12.17 0.20
N THR A 498 30.57 10.97 -0.27
CA THR A 498 30.25 9.84 0.63
C THR A 498 31.23 8.71 0.42
N GLU A 499 32.24 8.66 1.31
CA GLU A 499 33.13 7.52 1.42
C GLU A 499 32.32 6.24 1.66
N ASN A 500 32.76 5.14 1.06
CA ASN A 500 32.27 3.78 1.33
C ASN A 500 30.81 3.50 0.94
N TRP A 501 30.18 4.27 0.04
CA TRP A 501 28.82 3.99 -0.46
C TRP A 501 28.68 2.55 -1.00
N TRP A 502 29.75 2.03 -1.61
CA TRP A 502 29.84 0.67 -2.15
C TRP A 502 29.79 -0.41 -1.06
N GLN A 503 30.19 -0.10 0.17
CA GLN A 503 30.17 -1.09 1.25
C GLN A 503 28.74 -1.42 1.73
N HIS A 504 27.76 -0.57 1.38
CA HIS A 504 26.38 -0.72 1.79
C HIS A 504 25.78 -2.04 1.25
N ARG A 505 25.09 -2.79 2.13
CA ARG A 505 24.46 -4.10 1.77
C ARG A 505 23.58 -4.04 0.53
N PHE A 506 22.91 -2.91 0.33
CA PHE A 506 22.06 -2.63 -0.81
C PHE A 506 22.81 -2.72 -2.15
N VAL A 507 24.02 -2.17 -2.19
CA VAL A 507 24.87 -2.17 -3.39
C VAL A 507 25.45 -3.56 -3.63
N LYS A 508 25.95 -4.21 -2.57
CA LYS A 508 26.57 -5.53 -2.62
C LYS A 508 25.64 -6.65 -3.10
N ASN A 509 24.33 -6.48 -2.89
CA ASN A 509 23.32 -7.49 -3.22
C ASN A 509 22.65 -7.25 -4.58
N ALA A 510 22.98 -6.18 -5.30
CA ALA A 510 22.43 -5.94 -6.64
C ALA A 510 22.86 -7.04 -7.62
N LYS A 511 21.95 -7.50 -8.49
CA LYS A 511 22.27 -8.53 -9.50
C LYS A 511 23.20 -7.97 -10.57
N GLU A 512 22.90 -6.77 -11.04
CA GLU A 512 23.70 -5.98 -11.96
C GLU A 512 24.00 -4.61 -11.34
N LEU A 513 25.29 -4.28 -11.19
CA LEU A 513 25.76 -2.98 -10.70
C LEU A 513 26.40 -2.21 -11.84
N ILE A 514 25.99 -0.96 -12.01
CA ILE A 514 26.56 -0.03 -12.97
C ILE A 514 27.06 1.19 -12.23
N THR A 515 28.35 1.48 -12.27
CA THR A 515 28.90 2.72 -11.71
C THR A 515 29.14 3.71 -12.83
N LYS A 516 28.81 4.98 -12.59
CA LYS A 516 29.07 6.12 -13.48
C LYS A 516 29.88 7.14 -12.71
N GLY A 517 31.07 7.47 -13.19
CA GLY A 517 32.01 8.30 -12.44
C GLY A 517 33.19 7.46 -11.97
N SER A 518 34.23 8.14 -11.48
CA SER A 518 35.57 7.56 -11.41
C SER A 518 36.04 7.32 -9.97
N PRO A 519 35.70 6.18 -9.35
CA PRO A 519 36.48 5.70 -8.21
C PRO A 519 37.94 5.49 -8.65
N SER A 520 38.86 5.59 -7.71
CA SER A 520 40.27 5.29 -7.99
C SER A 520 40.44 3.83 -8.43
N VAL A 521 41.58 3.48 -9.00
CA VAL A 521 41.88 2.07 -9.37
C VAL A 521 41.91 1.21 -8.11
N GLU A 522 42.46 1.74 -7.02
CA GLU A 522 42.52 1.09 -5.72
C GLU A 522 41.12 0.81 -5.18
N GLU A 523 40.24 1.81 -5.17
CA GLU A 523 38.84 1.66 -4.75
C GLU A 523 38.10 0.65 -5.63
N SER A 524 38.28 0.74 -6.95
CA SER A 524 37.68 -0.19 -7.91
C SER A 524 38.16 -1.62 -7.66
N CYS A 525 39.44 -1.83 -7.38
CA CYS A 525 40.00 -3.12 -7.03
C CYS A 525 39.40 -3.67 -5.72
N LEU A 526 39.26 -2.83 -4.70
CA LEU A 526 38.62 -3.21 -3.43
C LEU A 526 37.13 -3.55 -3.62
N MET A 527 36.42 -2.78 -4.44
CA MET A 527 35.04 -3.03 -4.83
C MET A 527 34.92 -4.39 -5.52
N LEU A 528 35.75 -4.68 -6.52
CA LEU A 528 35.74 -5.98 -7.20
C LEU A 528 35.97 -7.11 -6.20
N ARG A 529 36.94 -7.01 -5.29
CA ARG A 529 37.20 -8.07 -4.28
C ARG A 529 36.05 -8.29 -3.30
N THR A 530 35.22 -7.28 -3.06
CA THR A 530 34.15 -7.33 -2.04
C THR A 530 32.76 -7.61 -2.61
N PHE A 531 32.52 -7.28 -3.88
CA PHE A 531 31.20 -7.42 -4.50
C PHE A 531 30.86 -8.86 -4.88
N ARG A 532 29.62 -9.23 -4.54
CA ARG A 532 28.97 -10.50 -4.92
C ARG A 532 28.07 -10.37 -6.14
N CYS A 533 27.99 -9.18 -6.73
CA CYS A 533 27.19 -8.91 -7.93
C CYS A 533 27.66 -9.82 -9.09
N ARG A 534 26.70 -10.40 -9.80
CA ARG A 534 27.00 -11.28 -10.95
C ARG A 534 27.48 -10.49 -12.15
N ILE A 535 26.95 -9.28 -12.36
CA ILE A 535 27.33 -8.39 -13.45
C ILE A 535 27.75 -7.04 -12.88
N ILE A 536 28.94 -6.58 -13.25
CA ILE A 536 29.48 -5.27 -12.85
C ILE A 536 29.89 -4.51 -14.09
N ARG A 537 29.45 -3.25 -14.20
CA ARG A 537 29.80 -2.34 -15.29
C ARG A 537 30.39 -1.05 -14.74
N PHE A 538 31.61 -0.74 -15.12
CA PHE A 538 32.26 0.52 -14.81
C PHE A 538 32.18 1.45 -16.03
N HIS A 539 31.29 2.45 -15.97
CA HIS A 539 31.13 3.47 -17.00
C HIS A 539 31.95 4.71 -16.64
N ASN A 540 32.66 5.26 -17.62
CA ASN A 540 33.41 6.52 -17.49
C ASN A 540 34.43 6.49 -16.36
N LEU A 541 35.36 5.54 -16.42
CA LEU A 541 36.57 5.58 -15.60
C LEU A 541 37.45 6.77 -16.03
N ARG A 542 38.15 7.37 -15.06
CA ARG A 542 39.25 8.32 -15.31
C ARG A 542 40.20 7.64 -16.29
N THR A 543 40.90 8.43 -17.10
CA THR A 543 41.87 7.90 -18.06
C THR A 543 42.86 6.95 -17.38
N LEU A 544 42.66 5.64 -17.53
CA LEU A 544 43.52 4.62 -16.93
C LEU A 544 44.63 4.24 -17.91
N THR A 545 45.77 3.89 -17.34
CA THR A 545 46.85 3.24 -18.10
C THR A 545 46.46 1.80 -18.44
N SER A 546 47.12 1.21 -19.44
CA SER A 546 46.90 -0.20 -19.79
C SER A 546 47.21 -1.13 -18.61
N GLU A 547 48.16 -0.74 -17.75
CA GLU A 547 48.54 -1.44 -16.52
C GLU A 547 47.38 -1.49 -15.53
N GLN A 548 46.80 -0.33 -15.23
CA GLN A 548 45.67 -0.19 -14.31
C GLN A 548 44.43 -0.97 -14.78
N TYR A 549 44.18 -1.05 -16.09
CA TYR A 549 43.13 -1.94 -16.60
C TYR A 549 43.44 -3.42 -16.37
N CYS A 550 44.70 -3.84 -16.47
CA CYS A 550 45.12 -5.22 -16.15
C CYS A 550 44.92 -5.50 -14.65
N GLU A 551 45.28 -4.56 -13.77
CA GLU A 551 45.07 -4.68 -12.31
C GLU A 551 43.61 -4.92 -11.94
N LEU A 552 42.66 -4.23 -12.59
CA LEU A 552 41.23 -4.46 -12.38
C LEU A 552 40.80 -5.89 -12.73
N ILE A 553 41.29 -6.42 -13.85
CA ILE A 553 40.97 -7.77 -14.30
C ILE A 553 41.62 -8.82 -13.38
N GLU A 554 42.87 -8.60 -12.97
CA GLU A 554 43.56 -9.45 -11.98
C GLU A 554 42.79 -9.44 -10.65
N SER A 555 42.32 -8.27 -10.21
CA SER A 555 41.50 -8.15 -9.00
C SER A 555 40.16 -8.87 -9.13
N TRP A 556 39.49 -8.79 -10.28
CA TRP A 556 38.26 -9.54 -10.57
C TRP A 556 38.45 -11.05 -10.46
N MET A 557 39.58 -11.56 -10.97
CA MET A 557 39.97 -12.98 -10.93
C MET A 557 40.43 -13.45 -9.55
N SER A 558 40.90 -12.56 -8.69
CA SER A 558 41.45 -12.92 -7.37
C SER A 558 40.43 -13.58 -6.42
N VAL A 559 39.14 -13.42 -6.71
CA VAL A 559 38.04 -13.96 -5.91
C VAL A 559 37.26 -14.99 -6.73
N LYS A 560 36.95 -16.15 -6.13
CA LYS A 560 36.11 -17.18 -6.76
C LYS A 560 34.68 -16.65 -6.93
N ARG A 561 34.13 -16.80 -8.13
CA ARG A 561 32.79 -16.31 -8.51
C ARG A 561 31.99 -17.38 -9.23
N GLU A 562 30.68 -17.20 -9.32
CA GLU A 562 29.85 -18.09 -10.12
C GLU A 562 30.22 -18.02 -11.60
N VAL A 563 30.20 -19.18 -12.27
CA VAL A 563 30.42 -19.27 -13.72
C VAL A 563 29.34 -18.45 -14.44
N GLY A 564 29.78 -17.63 -15.40
CA GLY A 564 28.94 -16.66 -16.09
C GLY A 564 28.83 -15.30 -15.40
N SER A 565 29.63 -15.02 -14.37
CA SER A 565 29.80 -13.65 -13.86
C SER A 565 30.56 -12.78 -14.87
N GLU A 566 30.15 -11.52 -15.02
CA GLU A 566 30.67 -10.60 -16.05
C GLU A 566 31.14 -9.28 -15.46
N LEU A 567 32.32 -8.83 -15.88
CA LEU A 567 32.85 -7.50 -15.64
C LEU A 567 32.97 -6.74 -16.95
N TRP A 568 32.41 -5.53 -16.99
CA TRP A 568 32.45 -4.64 -18.14
C TRP A 568 33.20 -3.37 -17.77
N ILE A 569 34.24 -3.04 -18.53
CA ILE A 569 35.13 -1.91 -18.28
C ILE A 569 35.08 -0.97 -19.49
N ALA A 570 34.66 0.28 -19.28
CA ALA A 570 34.77 1.34 -20.28
C ALA A 570 36.24 1.65 -20.59
N LEU A 571 36.57 1.81 -21.87
CA LEU A 571 37.89 2.25 -22.31
C LEU A 571 37.81 3.67 -22.87
N ASP A 572 38.78 4.50 -22.50
CA ASP A 572 39.00 5.85 -23.02
C ASP A 572 39.39 5.85 -24.51
N GLN A 573 40.17 4.86 -24.96
CA GLN A 573 40.65 4.77 -26.33
C GLN A 573 40.62 3.35 -26.89
N LYS A 574 40.28 3.22 -28.18
CA LYS A 574 40.30 1.94 -28.91
C LYS A 574 41.66 1.22 -28.84
N LYS A 575 42.77 1.96 -28.82
CA LYS A 575 44.14 1.40 -28.77
C LYS A 575 44.38 0.60 -27.48
N ARG A 576 43.76 1.00 -26.36
CA ARG A 576 43.89 0.31 -25.05
C ARG A 576 43.42 -1.13 -25.11
N ARG A 577 42.38 -1.42 -25.89
CA ARG A 577 41.86 -2.78 -26.08
C ARG A 577 42.93 -3.77 -26.54
N LYS A 578 43.75 -3.38 -27.53
CA LYS A 578 44.86 -4.20 -28.04
C LYS A 578 45.99 -4.33 -27.02
N ASN A 579 46.34 -3.22 -26.36
CA ASN A 579 47.43 -3.18 -25.39
C ASN A 579 47.13 -4.04 -24.16
N VAL A 580 45.96 -3.88 -23.54
CA VAL A 580 45.50 -4.67 -22.39
C VAL A 580 45.45 -6.15 -22.76
N SER A 581 44.91 -6.49 -23.94
CA SER A 581 44.87 -7.89 -24.40
C SER A 581 46.25 -8.51 -24.53
N LYS A 582 47.21 -7.78 -25.12
CA LYS A 582 48.60 -8.25 -25.29
C LYS A 582 49.30 -8.42 -23.93
N MET A 583 49.10 -7.48 -23.00
CA MET A 583 49.68 -7.54 -21.66
C MET A 583 49.14 -8.72 -20.86
N MET A 584 47.82 -8.97 -20.91
CA MET A 584 47.22 -10.10 -20.19
C MET A 584 47.68 -11.46 -20.74
N GLN A 585 47.86 -11.56 -22.06
CA GLN A 585 48.43 -12.76 -22.69
C GLN A 585 49.89 -13.03 -22.27
N THR A 586 50.67 -12.00 -21.92
CA THR A 586 52.03 -12.20 -21.39
C THR A 586 52.06 -12.55 -19.91
N ARG A 587 51.01 -12.23 -19.14
CA ARG A 587 50.94 -12.45 -17.69
C ARG A 587 50.33 -13.77 -17.27
N MET A 588 49.51 -14.37 -18.14
CA MET A 588 48.65 -15.50 -17.81
C MET A 588 48.80 -16.64 -18.82
N GLU A 589 48.44 -17.85 -18.38
CA GLU A 589 48.43 -19.03 -19.24
C GLU A 589 47.26 -18.93 -20.23
N ILE A 590 47.55 -19.08 -21.53
CA ILE A 590 46.55 -19.01 -22.60
C ILE A 590 45.96 -20.41 -22.78
N ILE A 591 44.65 -20.55 -22.59
CA ILE A 591 43.97 -21.84 -22.68
C ILE A 591 43.53 -22.13 -24.13
N ARG A 592 42.94 -21.14 -24.84
CA ARG A 592 42.49 -21.24 -26.25
C ARG A 592 42.34 -19.86 -26.91
N ARG A 593 42.51 -19.81 -28.24
CA ARG A 593 42.07 -18.72 -29.15
C ARG A 593 41.03 -19.35 -30.09
N ASP A 594 39.78 -18.87 -30.09
CA ASP A 594 38.76 -19.41 -31.00
C ASP A 594 39.02 -18.87 -32.42
N ASP A 595 39.70 -19.66 -33.25
CA ASP A 595 39.66 -19.49 -34.70
C ASP A 595 38.42 -20.26 -35.21
N ARG A 596 37.56 -19.60 -35.99
CA ARG A 596 36.47 -20.26 -36.73
C ARG A 596 37.09 -21.16 -37.80
N ASN A 597 37.51 -22.36 -37.41
CA ASN A 597 37.57 -23.58 -38.21
C ASN A 597 38.05 -24.69 -37.26
N GLY A 598 37.15 -25.63 -36.98
CA GLY A 598 37.38 -26.67 -36.00
C GLY A 598 38.49 -27.62 -36.42
N THR A 599 39.62 -27.57 -35.71
CA THR A 599 40.52 -28.71 -35.56
C THR A 599 41.13 -28.67 -34.16
N GLN A 600 40.93 -29.75 -33.39
CA GLN A 600 41.55 -29.94 -32.09
C GLN A 600 43.06 -30.15 -32.27
N VAL A 601 43.88 -29.35 -31.59
CA VAL A 601 45.29 -29.69 -31.34
C VAL A 601 45.58 -29.38 -29.87
N GLU A 602 46.11 -30.39 -29.17
CA GLU A 602 46.47 -30.37 -27.75
C GLU A 602 47.66 -29.45 -27.44
N ALA A 603 47.81 -29.16 -26.14
CA ALA A 603 48.74 -28.20 -25.54
C ALA A 603 50.20 -28.38 -25.97
N SER A 604 50.93 -27.26 -26.12
CA SER A 604 52.37 -27.29 -25.90
C SER A 604 52.94 -25.95 -25.40
N MET A 605 54.05 -26.10 -24.68
CA MET A 605 54.77 -25.16 -23.83
C MET A 605 55.14 -23.83 -24.48
N ALA A 606 55.24 -22.81 -23.62
CA ALA A 606 55.98 -21.60 -23.86
C ALA A 606 57.39 -21.88 -24.42
N ASN A 607 57.85 -20.98 -25.29
CA ASN A 607 59.16 -20.91 -25.96
C ASN A 607 59.35 -21.81 -27.19
N ARG A 608 58.95 -21.29 -28.36
CA ARG A 608 59.73 -21.23 -29.61
C ARG A 608 58.85 -20.60 -30.70
N LEU A 609 59.17 -19.36 -31.08
CA LEU A 609 58.92 -18.69 -32.38
C LEU A 609 58.86 -17.18 -32.16
N LYS A 610 60.02 -16.62 -31.79
CA LYS A 610 60.27 -15.18 -31.81
C LYS A 610 60.51 -14.64 -33.23
N ASP A 611 60.61 -15.52 -34.25
CA ASP A 611 61.14 -15.16 -35.58
C ASP A 611 60.22 -15.39 -36.80
N ARG A 612 58.88 -15.35 -36.65
CA ARG A 612 58.00 -15.52 -37.82
C ARG A 612 56.78 -14.60 -37.92
N TRP A 613 56.81 -13.44 -37.26
CA TRP A 613 55.69 -12.48 -37.29
C TRP A 613 56.07 -11.09 -37.80
N GLN A 614 56.94 -11.01 -38.82
CA GLN A 614 57.23 -9.74 -39.49
C GLN A 614 56.66 -9.60 -40.91
N ASN A 615 56.19 -10.66 -41.57
CA ASN A 615 55.68 -10.55 -42.93
C ASN A 615 54.37 -11.33 -43.10
N ARG A 616 53.24 -10.64 -42.88
CA ARG A 616 51.97 -10.78 -43.62
C ARG A 616 50.92 -9.86 -42.99
N LEU A 617 50.93 -8.61 -43.45
CA LEU A 617 49.78 -7.73 -43.39
C LEU A 617 48.72 -8.28 -44.38
N GLU A 618 47.92 -9.23 -43.93
CA GLU A 618 46.62 -9.51 -44.56
C GLU A 618 45.56 -8.74 -43.78
N VAL A 619 44.91 -7.81 -44.49
CA VAL A 619 43.80 -6.99 -44.00
C VAL A 619 42.59 -7.91 -43.81
N PHE A 620 42.32 -8.31 -42.57
CA PHE A 620 41.09 -9.03 -42.23
C PHE A 620 39.98 -8.07 -41.80
N PRO A 621 38.70 -8.32 -42.16
CA PRO A 621 37.57 -7.52 -41.71
C PRO A 621 37.43 -7.55 -40.18
N LYS A 622 36.96 -6.42 -39.63
CA LYS A 622 36.58 -6.23 -38.22
C LYS A 622 35.55 -7.28 -37.82
N ASP A 623 35.90 -8.16 -36.88
CA ASP A 623 35.05 -8.60 -35.76
C ASP A 623 35.88 -9.44 -34.77
N GLU A 624 35.37 -9.58 -33.56
CA GLU A 624 36.13 -9.49 -32.31
C GLU A 624 36.66 -10.86 -31.83
N ARG A 625 37.99 -11.03 -31.78
CA ARG A 625 38.60 -12.24 -31.19
C ARG A 625 38.49 -12.21 -29.68
N SER A 626 37.63 -13.06 -29.11
CA SER A 626 37.71 -13.42 -27.69
C SER A 626 38.91 -14.33 -27.46
N PHE A 627 39.47 -14.32 -26.25
CA PHE A 627 40.52 -15.26 -25.87
C PHE A 627 40.34 -15.71 -24.42
N LYS A 628 40.76 -16.94 -24.13
CA LYS A 628 40.55 -17.61 -22.84
C LYS A 628 41.86 -17.69 -22.08
N LEU A 629 41.87 -17.18 -20.84
CA LEU A 629 43.04 -17.15 -19.97
C LEU A 629 42.79 -17.95 -18.69
N ARG A 630 43.86 -18.54 -18.14
CA ARG A 630 43.89 -19.15 -16.80
C ARG A 630 44.71 -18.29 -15.85
N GLY A 631 44.10 -17.92 -14.73
CA GLY A 631 44.82 -17.34 -13.60
C GLY A 631 45.58 -18.39 -12.80
N LYS A 632 46.59 -17.96 -12.04
CA LYS A 632 47.38 -18.83 -11.15
C LYS A 632 46.54 -19.57 -10.10
N ASN A 633 45.38 -19.03 -9.76
CA ASN A 633 44.43 -19.60 -8.81
C ASN A 633 43.46 -20.63 -9.44
N GLY A 634 43.64 -20.99 -10.72
CA GLY A 634 42.78 -21.93 -11.45
C GLY A 634 41.61 -21.27 -12.20
N THR A 635 41.26 -20.02 -11.86
CA THR A 635 40.13 -19.30 -12.46
C THR A 635 40.35 -19.07 -13.96
N GLN A 636 39.35 -19.46 -14.74
CA GLN A 636 39.34 -19.30 -16.19
C GLN A 636 38.43 -18.16 -16.59
N ILE A 637 38.95 -17.26 -17.42
CA ILE A 637 38.20 -16.12 -17.95
C ILE A 637 38.21 -16.08 -19.46
N GLU A 638 37.16 -15.52 -20.04
CA GLU A 638 37.09 -15.11 -21.44
C GLU A 638 37.09 -13.59 -21.50
N ILE A 639 38.02 -13.01 -22.27
CA ILE A 639 38.06 -11.57 -22.54
C ILE A 639 37.59 -11.34 -23.97
N CYS A 640 36.48 -10.63 -24.11
CA CYS A 640 35.98 -10.09 -25.36
C CYS A 640 36.12 -8.58 -25.28
N GLY A 641 36.67 -7.94 -26.29
CA GLY A 641 36.31 -6.54 -26.44
C GLY A 641 34.99 -6.46 -27.19
N GLU A 642 34.16 -5.49 -26.86
CA GLU A 642 32.90 -5.25 -27.55
C GLU A 642 32.80 -3.77 -27.92
N VAL A 643 32.17 -3.48 -29.06
CA VAL A 643 31.68 -2.12 -29.38
C VAL A 643 30.20 -2.11 -29.04
N CYS A 644 29.83 -1.40 -27.98
CA CYS A 644 28.43 -1.35 -27.55
C CYS A 644 27.70 -0.28 -28.35
N GLU A 645 26.71 -0.65 -29.16
CA GLU A 645 25.92 0.30 -29.98
C GLU A 645 24.87 1.09 -29.17
N ASN A 646 24.47 0.58 -28.00
CA ASN A 646 23.27 1.07 -27.26
C ASN A 646 23.54 1.73 -25.90
N GLU A 647 24.79 1.84 -25.45
CA GLU A 647 25.13 2.56 -24.23
C GLU A 647 26.31 3.52 -24.47
N THR A 648 26.50 4.50 -23.59
CA THR A 648 27.53 5.57 -23.66
C THR A 648 28.99 5.08 -23.71
N MET A 649 29.26 3.78 -23.87
CA MET A 649 30.59 3.16 -23.90
C MET A 649 31.00 2.82 -25.34
N ARG A 650 31.65 3.77 -26.04
CA ARG A 650 32.16 3.57 -27.42
C ARG A 650 33.14 2.40 -27.54
N HIS A 651 33.90 2.12 -26.48
CA HIS A 651 34.85 1.01 -26.41
C HIS A 651 34.75 0.34 -25.03
N CYS A 652 34.57 -0.97 -24.98
CA CYS A 652 34.55 -1.70 -23.71
C CYS A 652 35.30 -3.04 -23.77
N LEU A 653 35.73 -3.50 -22.61
CA LEU A 653 36.21 -4.86 -22.38
C LEU A 653 35.19 -5.59 -21.51
N LYS A 654 34.76 -6.75 -22.00
CA LYS A 654 33.95 -7.72 -21.29
C LYS A 654 34.85 -8.86 -20.82
N VAL A 655 34.85 -9.11 -19.52
CA VAL A 655 35.58 -10.22 -18.89
C VAL A 655 34.58 -11.14 -18.21
N LYS A 656 34.50 -12.39 -18.68
CA LYS A 656 33.53 -13.38 -18.21
C LYS A 656 34.23 -14.53 -17.51
N ILE A 657 33.74 -14.93 -16.34
CA ILE A 657 34.19 -16.15 -15.66
C ILE A 657 33.59 -17.37 -16.39
N ILE A 658 34.44 -18.26 -16.89
CA ILE A 658 34.02 -19.47 -17.63
C ILE A 658 34.33 -20.77 -16.87
N GLY A 659 35.16 -20.70 -15.83
CA GLY A 659 35.51 -21.82 -14.96
C GLY A 659 36.28 -21.33 -13.72
N ASN A 660 36.30 -22.13 -12.66
CA ASN A 660 37.06 -21.84 -11.43
C ASN A 660 38.10 -22.90 -11.16
#